data_AF-A0A7C5GZN6-F1
#
_entry.id   AF-A0A7C5GZN6-F1
#
_cell.length_a   1.000
_cell.length_b   1.000
_cell.length_c   1.000
_cell.angle_alpha   90.00
_cell.angle_beta   90.00
_cell.angle_gamma   90.00
#
_symmetry.space_group_name_H-M   'P 1'
#
loop_
_entity.id
_entity.type
_entity.pdbx_description
1 polymer ?
#
loop_
_entity_poly.entity_id
_entity_poly.type
_entity_poly.pdbx_seq_one_letter_code
_entity_poly.pdbx_strand_id
1 'polypeptide(L)'
;MNVSQGTEKDMFVSGDRSPVPFMSGSPSLRLSICISILFVLIAPPAGVLLLPGSGVNSEKDIQVGPGKGRAFDVTPVDLGLDLPADIPVRYVMLCPGEFADELLPLAVHRTGMGLMTEIYRLEDIDGNVSGPDLPGKVHNFLAALKKNQSSLQWLLIMGDSEFLMPRQLWHYAQTRGQPFGDYYYSDVYYSGLDSGWDLDGDGLYGEVYYNGTVEADLDWDLYVGRVPASNETQVSNYVNKLLRYEKNPPVGTWMRRFLNWGSLMEPPNLETSVHRYIDYKSNAYKVCKRVDGNLPPHLDVRELYDYPQIEGGNYTPYDGRDTLDRSHMLSQFNGGASMLNFVGQARYEAYALNDYGPPTGNGSNWAWNEPMRYSDHSVFRNGDMMPFMYASTCDTAKFFQTGYWEDKSLETWLTSPAGGIIGLISSTNISARGEQEDKSWGNWYLDEEFWKLFLNSNETHPGRTLYILKNAYRDRWYNPSMTIKETIMGLVYAYILLGEPFIDVYTDTAGRFDAGLGSAVRVYQGNHPVRFRVADRDGNGIPYARVTFHSHSVYATLVSDGEGWIDGFLDPGGDDILNMTVTAHNMVMYESAVNVLPEIADIQIMNGSVTVDPEHPDQEDDVNISFIIFNSGGLAAENVNVRTEVSDDDGGNWSLLRNTDIGTIIPSFTARVNINFRPGPGRTLIRFSLSTTSDEIDVSNNELELLFDVAGPAFHFEQGTGLLRPSSIVRPSSTISVDYDVFNQGPSWGDLVLQLFLGDPEEGGTPLTAPFDAGRVQPMTWANGSLEALAPDATGLIYIVMDPGGIYPRFMIDSPVKSLIEINEAPRVIERPSVVILEDGEGRNVRIDTLFSDDDNISSDLEYRIEPVEGLNTEMKIGPPGEVWVNITPERDWWGNASIPVTVSDGLGTNLTFIDVSVIPVNDPPVVENAVHSRIDLTILEDSPFSAIIRAYDKEGGAVIFSAGDAPFTLDSSTGLLSWTPSQKDVGYSEWTITVSDTEGASTSIIIAIEVIQRNDPPVVEGVVNITLDPGSRRTIEIWLTDEEGDEMTVLFDRPFVLIEENGGKVESGTLEITFVWNSAYIGENPVTMEVSDGVNTVSVPFMVTMHEGSTGSGDNESGPDSDALMAVIGVVLGIMAALFISFLLMRRAAVSRKVREELAAADELYENDMRSLEE
;
A
#
# COMPACT_ATOMS: atom_id res chain seq x y z
N MET A 1 -14.14 24.81 48.05
CA MET A 1 -14.93 25.67 48.97
C MET A 1 -14.00 26.65 49.69
N ASN A 2 -14.54 27.79 50.13
CA ASN A 2 -14.05 28.79 51.09
C ASN A 2 -12.55 28.92 51.46
N VAL A 3 -12.06 30.15 51.33
CA VAL A 3 -10.79 30.69 51.86
C VAL A 3 -10.99 31.28 53.27
N SER A 4 -9.97 31.17 54.15
CA SER A 4 -9.71 32.08 55.28
C SER A 4 -8.23 31.97 55.69
N GLN A 5 -7.33 32.89 55.31
CA GLN A 5 -7.06 34.24 55.87
C GLN A 5 -6.44 34.30 57.28
N GLY A 6 -5.27 34.97 57.35
CA GLY A 6 -4.60 35.53 58.54
C GLY A 6 -3.13 35.90 58.17
N THR A 7 -2.73 37.18 58.00
CA THR A 7 -2.33 38.20 59.01
C THR A 7 -1.06 37.81 59.79
N GLU A 8 0.03 38.59 59.92
CA GLU A 8 0.35 40.03 59.65
C GLU A 8 1.87 40.17 59.28
N LYS A 9 2.34 41.17 58.51
CA LYS A 9 3.03 42.43 58.95
C LYS A 9 4.04 42.29 60.12
N ASP A 10 5.22 42.93 60.14
CA ASP A 10 5.62 44.24 59.58
C ASP A 10 7.17 44.48 59.47
N MET A 11 7.56 45.41 58.60
CA MET A 11 8.75 46.33 58.66
C MET A 11 10.24 45.87 58.50
N PHE A 12 11.09 46.89 58.21
CA PHE A 12 12.43 46.88 57.60
C PHE A 12 13.52 47.55 58.52
N VAL A 13 14.74 47.75 57.96
CA VAL A 13 15.89 48.62 58.39
C VAL A 13 17.00 47.91 59.19
N SER A 14 18.31 48.03 58.92
CA SER A 14 19.17 48.79 57.95
C SER A 14 20.21 47.85 57.30
N GLY A 15 20.88 48.10 56.15
CA GLY A 15 21.62 49.30 55.69
C GLY A 15 23.06 49.31 56.27
N ASP A 16 24.15 49.65 55.57
CA ASP A 16 24.36 50.27 54.22
C ASP A 16 25.88 50.19 53.81
N ARG A 17 26.21 50.50 52.53
CA ARG A 17 27.50 50.98 51.95
C ARG A 17 28.54 50.04 51.31
N SER A 18 28.71 50.26 49.98
CA SER A 18 29.88 49.93 49.13
C SER A 18 31.00 50.99 49.21
N PRO A 19 32.08 50.84 48.42
CA PRO A 19 32.35 51.86 47.39
C PRO A 19 32.84 51.32 46.02
N VAL A 20 32.80 52.17 44.98
CA VAL A 20 33.19 51.91 43.56
C VAL A 20 34.21 52.99 43.12
N PRO A 21 34.99 52.84 42.00
CA PRO A 21 34.56 53.48 40.73
C PRO A 21 35.06 52.88 39.37
N PHE A 22 34.33 53.24 38.30
CA PHE A 22 34.63 53.48 36.85
C PHE A 22 36.09 53.42 36.28
N MET A 23 36.37 53.28 34.97
CA MET A 23 35.64 53.36 33.65
C MET A 23 36.42 52.52 32.58
N SER A 24 36.26 52.44 31.24
CA SER A 24 35.44 52.98 30.09
C SER A 24 35.82 52.16 28.81
N GLY A 25 35.20 52.16 27.62
CA GLY A 25 34.02 52.84 27.02
C GLY A 25 34.21 53.14 25.49
N SER A 26 33.17 53.67 24.81
CA SER A 26 33.14 54.25 23.41
C SER A 26 32.86 53.32 22.21
N PRO A 27 32.41 53.83 21.02
CA PRO A 27 31.75 55.12 20.68
C PRO A 27 30.37 54.96 19.98
N SER A 28 29.81 56.02 19.34
CA SER A 28 28.39 56.10 18.87
C SER A 28 28.16 57.15 17.74
N LEU A 29 26.87 57.46 17.41
CA LEU A 29 26.30 58.44 16.42
C LEU A 29 25.98 57.83 15.03
N ARG A 30 24.93 58.21 14.26
CA ARG A 30 23.78 59.18 14.39
C ARG A 30 22.64 58.74 13.41
N LEU A 31 21.35 59.11 13.57
CA LEU A 31 20.75 60.42 13.22
C LEU A 31 19.25 60.51 13.64
N SER A 32 18.73 61.69 14.06
CA SER A 32 17.29 62.12 14.15
C SER A 32 16.34 61.35 15.12
N ILE A 33 15.33 61.88 15.86
CA ILE A 33 14.53 63.15 15.96
C ILE A 33 13.45 63.28 14.85
N CYS A 34 12.12 63.44 15.05
CA CYS A 34 11.26 64.02 16.12
C CYS A 34 10.44 62.96 16.92
N ILE A 35 9.80 63.17 18.09
CA ILE A 35 9.11 64.31 18.77
C ILE A 35 7.59 64.45 18.46
N SER A 36 6.77 63.96 19.40
CA SER A 36 5.52 64.55 19.96
C SER A 36 4.08 64.32 19.40
N ILE A 37 3.22 63.81 20.30
CA ILE A 37 1.96 64.44 20.83
C ILE A 37 0.54 64.03 20.33
N LEU A 38 -0.30 63.74 21.34
CA LEU A 38 -1.79 63.77 21.47
C LEU A 38 -2.73 62.78 20.74
N PHE A 39 -3.65 62.22 21.55
CA PHE A 39 -5.12 62.13 21.39
C PHE A 39 -5.70 62.17 19.95
N VAL A 40 -6.62 61.27 19.58
CA VAL A 40 -8.07 61.37 19.94
C VAL A 40 -8.79 60.02 19.71
N LEU A 41 -9.91 59.85 20.44
CA LEU A 41 -11.10 58.96 20.26
C LEU A 41 -11.25 58.25 18.88
N ILE A 42 -11.89 57.07 18.77
CA ILE A 42 -13.17 56.67 19.39
C ILE A 42 -13.19 55.20 19.85
N ALA A 43 -13.92 54.96 20.95
CA ALA A 43 -14.43 53.68 21.43
C ALA A 43 -15.78 53.93 22.15
N PRO A 44 -16.56 52.91 22.58
CA PRO A 44 -16.74 51.56 22.06
C PRO A 44 -18.21 51.47 21.52
N PRO A 45 -19.27 50.83 22.10
CA PRO A 45 -19.44 49.87 23.22
C PRO A 45 -19.62 48.40 22.74
N ALA A 46 -19.38 47.31 23.47
CA ALA A 46 -19.27 47.00 24.92
C ALA A 46 -20.60 46.79 25.69
N GLY A 47 -20.93 45.53 25.99
CA GLY A 47 -21.90 45.12 27.02
C GLY A 47 -22.97 44.11 26.58
N VAL A 48 -23.66 43.39 27.49
CA VAL A 48 -23.47 43.28 28.95
C VAL A 48 -24.12 41.98 29.48
N LEU A 49 -23.40 41.26 30.34
CA LEU A 49 -23.84 40.47 31.52
C LEU A 49 -25.27 39.84 31.55
N LEU A 50 -25.38 38.51 31.76
CA LEU A 50 -25.96 37.88 32.99
C LEU A 50 -26.17 36.35 32.90
N LEU A 51 -25.81 35.65 33.99
CA LEU A 51 -26.24 34.29 34.38
C LEU A 51 -27.66 34.35 35.02
N PRO A 52 -28.45 33.26 35.27
CA PRO A 52 -28.00 31.89 35.60
C PRO A 52 -28.93 30.70 35.16
N GLY A 53 -28.60 29.46 35.59
CA GLY A 53 -29.64 28.48 36.00
C GLY A 53 -29.47 27.00 35.64
N SER A 54 -28.92 26.21 36.57
CA SER A 54 -29.28 24.81 36.93
C SER A 54 -29.96 23.85 35.91
N GLY A 55 -29.40 22.62 35.81
CA GLY A 55 -30.22 21.42 36.08
C GLY A 55 -30.33 20.30 35.03
N VAL A 56 -29.30 19.46 34.95
CA VAL A 56 -29.37 17.96 34.99
C VAL A 56 -30.25 17.20 33.96
N ASN A 57 -29.59 16.23 33.29
CA ASN A 57 -30.09 14.99 32.66
C ASN A 57 -30.56 14.93 31.19
N SER A 58 -30.50 13.67 30.71
CA SER A 58 -30.95 13.06 29.45
C SER A 58 -30.22 13.43 28.16
N GLU A 59 -29.62 12.37 27.60
CA GLU A 59 -29.45 12.03 26.19
C GLU A 59 -30.14 12.98 25.19
N LYS A 60 -29.35 13.46 24.22
CA LYS A 60 -29.86 13.84 22.91
C LYS A 60 -28.97 13.22 21.85
N ASP A 61 -29.56 12.34 21.05
CA ASP A 61 -29.01 11.98 19.75
C ASP A 61 -28.76 13.24 18.93
N ILE A 62 -27.51 13.45 18.52
CA ILE A 62 -27.22 14.42 17.48
C ILE A 62 -27.53 13.72 16.16
N GLN A 63 -28.77 13.88 15.68
CA GLN A 63 -29.15 13.56 14.31
C GLN A 63 -28.38 14.48 13.36
N VAL A 64 -27.23 14.01 12.85
CA VAL A 64 -26.47 14.69 11.80
C VAL A 64 -26.90 14.13 10.44
N GLY A 65 -27.21 15.01 9.48
CA GLY A 65 -27.42 14.61 8.09
C GLY A 65 -26.11 14.18 7.41
N PRO A 66 -26.15 13.65 6.18
CA PRO A 66 -24.96 13.16 5.49
C PRO A 66 -23.98 14.30 5.16
N GLY A 67 -22.94 14.44 5.99
CA GLY A 67 -21.79 15.33 5.78
C GLY A 67 -20.63 14.86 6.65
N LYS A 68 -19.41 14.79 6.09
CA LYS A 68 -18.24 14.13 6.70
C LYS A 68 -17.63 14.94 7.87
N GLY A 69 -18.33 14.99 9.00
CA GLY A 69 -17.85 15.64 10.22
C GLY A 69 -16.75 14.83 10.93
N ARG A 70 -15.48 15.09 10.61
CA ARG A 70 -14.34 14.75 11.50
C ARG A 70 -14.58 15.44 12.85
N ALA A 71 -14.49 14.70 13.95
CA ALA A 71 -14.94 15.16 15.27
C ALA A 71 -13.98 16.17 15.94
N PHE A 72 -12.79 16.37 15.38
CA PHE A 72 -11.72 17.24 15.86
C PHE A 72 -11.14 18.03 14.69
N ASP A 73 -10.56 19.19 14.98
CA ASP A 73 -9.87 20.05 13.99
C ASP A 73 -8.46 19.49 13.74
N VAL A 74 -8.41 18.30 13.13
CA VAL A 74 -7.20 17.51 12.86
C VAL A 74 -7.28 17.01 11.42
N THR A 75 -6.47 17.60 10.54
CA THR A 75 -6.34 17.23 9.14
C THR A 75 -5.23 16.19 8.94
N PRO A 76 -5.40 15.20 8.04
CA PRO A 76 -4.29 14.35 7.66
C PRO A 76 -3.25 15.14 6.84
N VAL A 77 -2.05 14.57 6.70
CA VAL A 77 -1.05 15.02 5.73
C VAL A 77 -1.58 14.77 4.33
N ASP A 78 -1.40 15.73 3.43
CA ASP A 78 -1.68 15.57 2.00
C ASP A 78 -0.72 14.53 1.40
N LEU A 79 -1.25 13.56 0.65
CA LEU A 79 -0.47 12.51 0.00
C LEU A 79 -0.15 12.82 -1.47
N GLY A 80 -0.70 13.90 -2.03
CA GLY A 80 -0.76 14.12 -3.49
C GLY A 80 -1.66 13.09 -4.18
N LEU A 81 -2.54 12.42 -3.43
CA LEU A 81 -3.48 11.41 -3.88
C LEU A 81 -4.87 11.69 -3.29
N ASP A 82 -5.85 11.87 -4.17
CA ASP A 82 -7.26 11.96 -3.80
C ASP A 82 -7.81 10.57 -3.44
N LEU A 83 -8.32 10.46 -2.22
CA LEU A 83 -9.03 9.28 -1.74
C LEU A 83 -10.52 9.42 -2.10
N PRO A 84 -11.10 8.53 -2.93
CA PRO A 84 -12.49 8.67 -3.37
C PRO A 84 -13.48 8.75 -2.21
N ALA A 85 -14.57 9.48 -2.42
CA ALA A 85 -15.50 9.79 -1.33
C ALA A 85 -16.22 8.55 -0.75
N ASP A 86 -16.26 7.45 -1.50
CA ASP A 86 -16.94 6.19 -1.22
C ASP A 86 -16.00 5.06 -0.74
N ILE A 87 -14.70 5.08 -1.08
CA ILE A 87 -13.73 4.10 -0.57
C ILE A 87 -13.25 4.54 0.82
N PRO A 88 -13.63 3.84 1.90
CA PRO A 88 -13.40 4.35 3.26
C PRO A 88 -12.01 3.98 3.78
N VAL A 89 -11.49 4.79 4.71
CA VAL A 89 -10.12 4.68 5.24
C VAL A 89 -9.93 3.33 5.95
N ARG A 90 -8.78 2.70 5.75
CA ARG A 90 -8.45 1.37 6.33
C ARG A 90 -7.21 1.37 7.19
N TYR A 91 -6.28 2.30 6.97
CA TYR A 91 -5.01 2.39 7.67
C TYR A 91 -4.78 3.85 8.13
N VAL A 92 -4.42 4.03 9.40
CA VAL A 92 -3.88 5.29 9.93
C VAL A 92 -2.42 5.12 10.29
N MET A 93 -1.61 6.12 9.94
CA MET A 93 -0.25 6.29 10.40
C MET A 93 -0.19 7.52 11.32
N LEU A 94 0.45 7.39 12.49
CA LEU A 94 0.68 8.49 13.43
C LEU A 94 2.19 8.77 13.53
N CYS A 95 2.59 10.02 13.39
CA CYS A 95 4.00 10.42 13.49
C CYS A 95 4.16 11.83 14.09
N PRO A 96 5.34 12.18 14.60
CA PRO A 96 5.78 13.57 14.75
C PRO A 96 5.67 14.31 13.42
N GLY A 97 5.37 15.60 13.46
CA GLY A 97 5.25 16.43 12.26
C GLY A 97 6.51 16.46 11.39
N GLU A 98 7.68 16.26 12.01
CA GLU A 98 9.00 16.16 11.36
C GLU A 98 9.24 14.82 10.63
N PHE A 99 8.47 13.75 10.88
CA PHE A 99 8.63 12.45 10.21
C PHE A 99 7.58 12.20 9.10
N ALA A 100 6.81 13.23 8.74
CA ALA A 100 5.71 13.10 7.80
C ALA A 100 6.19 12.79 6.36
N ASP A 101 7.28 13.43 5.94
CA ASP A 101 7.72 13.40 4.54
C ASP A 101 8.56 12.14 4.23
N GLU A 102 9.28 11.56 5.21
CA GLU A 102 9.90 10.23 5.07
C GLU A 102 8.88 9.09 5.10
N LEU A 103 7.72 9.31 5.72
CA LEU A 103 6.64 8.33 5.85
C LEU A 103 5.66 8.35 4.67
N LEU A 104 5.54 9.49 3.99
CA LEU A 104 4.72 9.72 2.80
C LEU A 104 4.92 8.63 1.70
N PRO A 105 6.15 8.21 1.32
CA PRO A 105 6.34 7.12 0.36
C PRO A 105 5.70 5.79 0.76
N LEU A 106 5.59 5.50 2.06
CA LEU A 106 4.92 4.30 2.56
C LEU A 106 3.39 4.44 2.51
N ALA A 107 2.85 5.62 2.88
CA ALA A 107 1.42 5.88 2.80
C ALA A 107 0.91 5.85 1.35
N VAL A 108 1.63 6.48 0.43
CA VAL A 108 1.40 6.41 -1.03
C VAL A 108 1.44 4.95 -1.50
N HIS A 109 2.46 4.18 -1.09
CA HIS A 109 2.55 2.76 -1.46
C HIS A 109 1.36 1.93 -0.94
N ARG A 110 0.95 2.12 0.32
CA ARG A 110 -0.18 1.38 0.92
C ARG A 110 -1.52 1.74 0.29
N THR A 111 -1.75 3.03 0.01
CA THR A 111 -2.91 3.50 -0.75
C THR A 111 -2.91 2.90 -2.17
N GLY A 112 -1.77 2.87 -2.87
CA GLY A 112 -1.60 2.18 -4.16
C GLY A 112 -1.73 0.65 -4.09
N MET A 113 -1.62 0.02 -2.92
CA MET A 113 -1.99 -1.38 -2.67
C MET A 113 -3.47 -1.56 -2.30
N GLY A 114 -4.32 -0.57 -2.53
CA GLY A 114 -5.75 -0.63 -2.24
C GLY A 114 -6.08 -0.60 -0.75
N LEU A 115 -5.13 -0.13 0.07
CA LEU A 115 -5.30 0.03 1.52
C LEU A 115 -5.27 1.54 1.84
N MET A 116 -6.41 2.20 1.67
CA MET A 116 -6.54 3.66 1.84
C MET A 116 -5.95 4.10 3.18
N THR A 117 -4.87 4.88 3.10
CA THR A 117 -4.02 5.27 4.22
C THR A 117 -4.11 6.78 4.46
N GLU A 118 -4.14 7.20 5.72
CA GLU A 118 -4.00 8.60 6.12
C GLU A 118 -2.88 8.75 7.15
N ILE A 119 -1.97 9.73 6.98
CA ILE A 119 -0.97 10.11 7.99
C ILE A 119 -1.56 11.25 8.83
N TYR A 120 -1.41 11.20 10.15
CA TYR A 120 -1.78 12.29 11.06
C TYR A 120 -0.63 12.66 12.00
N ARG A 121 -0.43 13.96 12.21
CA ARG A 121 0.64 14.50 13.06
C ARG A 121 0.25 14.49 14.54
N LEU A 122 1.18 14.13 15.42
CA LEU A 122 0.95 14.05 16.87
C LEU A 122 0.70 15.42 17.50
N GLU A 123 1.28 16.48 16.95
CA GLU A 123 1.16 17.86 17.43
C GLU A 123 -0.24 18.43 17.14
N ASP A 124 -0.81 18.10 15.98
CA ASP A 124 -2.18 18.47 15.60
C ASP A 124 -3.20 17.79 16.53
N ILE A 125 -2.94 16.52 16.91
CA ILE A 125 -3.72 15.79 17.92
C ILE A 125 -3.54 16.42 19.31
N ASP A 126 -2.32 16.78 19.73
CA ASP A 126 -2.08 17.39 21.04
C ASP A 126 -2.75 18.76 21.17
N GLY A 127 -2.72 19.57 20.10
CA GLY A 127 -3.34 20.89 20.07
C GLY A 127 -4.87 20.87 20.12
N ASN A 128 -5.50 19.94 19.37
CA ASN A 128 -6.93 20.03 19.06
C ASN A 128 -7.81 18.96 19.73
N VAL A 129 -7.22 17.91 20.34
CA VAL A 129 -7.97 16.83 20.99
C VAL A 129 -7.92 16.95 22.51
N SER A 130 -9.05 16.68 23.17
CA SER A 130 -9.15 16.70 24.63
C SER A 130 -8.81 15.32 25.22
N GLY A 131 -7.94 15.31 26.24
CA GLY A 131 -7.52 14.11 26.96
C GLY A 131 -6.67 14.47 28.19
N PRO A 132 -6.41 13.52 29.11
CA PRO A 132 -5.60 13.75 30.31
C PRO A 132 -4.11 13.98 29.99
N ASP A 133 -3.62 13.31 28.95
CA ASP A 133 -2.26 13.33 28.43
C ASP A 133 -2.28 13.03 26.92
N LEU A 134 -1.12 13.14 26.25
CA LEU A 134 -1.02 12.87 24.80
C LEU A 134 -1.47 11.44 24.42
N PRO A 135 -1.08 10.36 25.11
CA PRO A 135 -1.66 9.03 24.90
C PRO A 135 -3.19 9.00 24.96
N GLY A 136 -3.81 9.70 25.92
CA GLY A 136 -5.26 9.79 26.06
C GLY A 136 -5.92 10.61 24.95
N LYS A 137 -5.25 11.67 24.46
CA LYS A 137 -5.68 12.42 23.27
C LYS A 137 -5.64 11.56 22.02
N VAL A 138 -4.56 10.81 21.79
CA VAL A 138 -4.41 9.87 20.67
C VAL A 138 -5.48 8.77 20.73
N HIS A 139 -5.75 8.20 21.89
CA HIS A 139 -6.84 7.22 22.08
C HIS A 139 -8.22 7.82 21.74
N ASN A 140 -8.53 9.01 22.26
CA ASN A 140 -9.80 9.71 21.96
C ASN A 140 -9.94 10.09 20.48
N PHE A 141 -8.83 10.47 19.82
CA PHE A 141 -8.77 10.72 18.38
C PHE A 141 -9.08 9.45 17.59
N LEU A 142 -8.37 8.35 17.87
CA LEU A 142 -8.54 7.08 17.21
C LEU A 142 -9.96 6.52 17.39
N ALA A 143 -10.54 6.61 18.59
CA ALA A 143 -11.91 6.19 18.86
C ALA A 143 -12.95 6.95 18.01
N ALA A 144 -12.82 8.28 17.92
CA ALA A 144 -13.70 9.08 17.08
C ALA A 144 -13.49 8.82 15.58
N LEU A 145 -12.24 8.60 15.15
CA LEU A 145 -11.91 8.29 13.76
C LEU A 145 -12.42 6.91 13.35
N LYS A 146 -12.22 5.87 14.18
CA LYS A 146 -12.77 4.52 14.01
C LYS A 146 -14.29 4.51 13.95
N LYS A 147 -14.95 5.33 14.77
CA LYS A 147 -16.41 5.51 14.76
C LYS A 147 -16.92 6.14 13.46
N ASN A 148 -16.15 7.07 12.87
CA ASN A 148 -16.46 7.70 11.59
C ASN A 148 -16.04 6.86 10.37
N GLN A 149 -15.00 6.03 10.52
CA GLN A 149 -14.39 5.17 9.50
C GLN A 149 -14.36 3.73 10.01
N SER A 150 -15.52 3.05 10.00
CA SER A 150 -15.66 1.72 10.61
C SER A 150 -14.76 0.64 9.99
N SER A 151 -14.34 0.85 8.74
CA SER A 151 -13.36 0.08 7.97
C SER A 151 -11.90 0.21 8.44
N LEU A 152 -11.60 1.19 9.29
CA LEU A 152 -10.26 1.37 9.86
C LEU A 152 -9.86 0.12 10.67
N GLN A 153 -8.72 -0.47 10.32
CA GLN A 153 -8.26 -1.76 10.88
C GLN A 153 -6.79 -1.74 11.29
N TRP A 154 -5.98 -0.86 10.71
CA TRP A 154 -4.52 -0.88 10.86
C TRP A 154 -4.03 0.44 11.44
N LEU A 155 -3.09 0.36 12.39
CA LEU A 155 -2.47 1.53 13.01
C LEU A 155 -0.95 1.33 13.09
N LEU A 156 -0.20 2.23 12.46
CA LEU A 156 1.24 2.32 12.59
C LEU A 156 1.59 3.59 13.36
N ILE A 157 2.34 3.43 14.43
CA ILE A 157 2.96 4.55 15.15
C ILE A 157 4.42 4.63 14.68
N MET A 158 4.77 5.70 13.98
CA MET A 158 6.14 5.98 13.55
C MET A 158 6.74 7.02 14.50
N GLY A 159 7.55 6.57 15.44
CA GLY A 159 8.12 7.41 16.50
C GLY A 159 8.33 6.66 17.81
N ASP A 160 9.41 7.02 18.49
CA ASP A 160 9.80 6.45 19.79
C ASP A 160 9.03 7.07 20.98
N SER A 161 9.44 6.73 22.20
CA SER A 161 8.73 7.04 23.45
C SER A 161 8.72 8.52 23.82
N GLU A 162 9.72 9.25 23.31
CA GLU A 162 9.95 10.68 23.48
C GLU A 162 8.84 11.49 22.81
N PHE A 163 8.26 10.95 21.74
CA PHE A 163 7.16 11.55 20.99
C PHE A 163 5.79 11.02 21.42
N LEU A 164 5.65 9.69 21.55
CA LEU A 164 4.41 9.08 22.03
C LEU A 164 4.73 7.91 22.97
N MET A 165 4.83 8.19 24.27
CA MET A 165 4.99 7.17 25.29
C MET A 165 3.85 6.12 25.23
N PRO A 166 4.14 4.81 25.31
CA PRO A 166 3.11 3.78 25.39
C PRO A 166 2.31 3.92 26.68
N ARG A 167 1.03 3.52 26.69
CA ARG A 167 0.22 3.63 27.90
C ARG A 167 0.79 2.74 29.00
N GLN A 168 1.00 3.34 30.16
CA GLN A 168 1.31 2.66 31.40
C GLN A 168 0.05 1.98 31.94
N LEU A 169 -0.02 0.65 31.81
CA LEU A 169 -1.11 -0.20 32.29
C LEU A 169 -0.75 -0.83 33.64
N TRP A 170 -1.62 -0.75 34.62
CA TRP A 170 -1.40 -1.22 36.00
C TRP A 170 -1.61 -2.73 36.16
N HIS A 171 -0.85 -3.34 37.08
CA HIS A 171 -0.74 -4.78 37.19
C HIS A 171 -0.25 -5.24 38.58
N TYR A 172 -1.11 -5.91 39.36
CA TYR A 172 -0.78 -6.37 40.72
C TYR A 172 -0.40 -7.87 40.82
N ALA A 173 0.66 -8.33 40.14
CA ALA A 173 1.12 -9.72 40.29
C ALA A 173 2.18 -9.92 41.39
N GLN A 174 1.75 -9.89 42.66
CA GLN A 174 2.54 -10.48 43.76
C GLN A 174 2.53 -12.02 43.75
N THR A 175 2.94 -12.63 42.64
CA THR A 175 3.18 -14.08 42.57
C THR A 175 4.40 -14.48 43.41
N ARG A 176 4.29 -15.61 44.12
CA ARG A 176 5.21 -16.00 45.20
C ARG A 176 6.70 -16.01 44.81
N GLY A 177 7.39 -14.93 45.13
CA GLY A 177 8.86 -14.86 45.12
C GLY A 177 9.49 -14.29 43.86
N GLN A 178 8.73 -13.80 42.88
CA GLN A 178 9.25 -12.97 41.79
C GLN A 178 8.45 -11.67 41.68
N PRO A 179 9.12 -10.49 41.68
CA PRO A 179 8.46 -9.21 41.48
C PRO A 179 8.24 -8.99 39.98
N PHE A 180 7.01 -9.18 39.52
CA PHE A 180 6.54 -8.38 38.39
C PHE A 180 6.49 -6.91 38.84
N GLY A 181 6.82 -5.99 37.93
CA GLY A 181 6.63 -4.56 38.22
C GLY A 181 5.14 -4.24 38.30
N ASP A 182 4.78 -3.21 39.05
CA ASP A 182 3.37 -2.82 39.25
C ASP A 182 2.69 -2.29 37.96
N TYR A 183 3.44 -2.16 36.86
CA TYR A 183 2.96 -1.68 35.56
C TYR A 183 3.61 -2.40 34.36
N TYR A 184 2.88 -2.42 33.24
CA TYR A 184 3.35 -2.73 31.88
C TYR A 184 3.10 -1.54 30.96
N TYR A 185 4.13 -1.07 30.26
CA TYR A 185 3.95 -0.10 29.17
C TYR A 185 3.57 -0.86 27.90
N SER A 186 2.54 -0.41 27.18
CA SER A 186 2.05 -1.10 25.98
C SER A 186 1.22 -0.22 25.05
N ASP A 187 1.31 -0.50 23.76
CA ASP A 187 0.50 0.12 22.69
C ASP A 187 -0.86 -0.56 22.49
N VAL A 188 -1.19 -1.64 23.22
CA VAL A 188 -2.53 -2.28 23.16
C VAL A 188 -3.66 -1.34 23.61
N TYR A 189 -3.33 -0.27 24.34
CA TYR A 189 -4.25 0.81 24.68
C TYR A 189 -4.77 1.58 23.45
N TYR A 190 -4.05 1.56 22.33
CA TYR A 190 -4.50 2.12 21.05
C TYR A 190 -5.25 1.09 20.19
N SER A 191 -5.49 -0.12 20.71
CA SER A 191 -6.08 -1.25 19.98
C SER A 191 -7.57 -1.47 20.25
N GLY A 192 -8.04 -1.35 21.50
CA GLY A 192 -9.46 -1.38 21.87
C GLY A 192 -9.93 0.02 22.28
N LEU A 193 -10.94 0.55 21.60
CA LEU A 193 -11.28 1.98 21.60
C LEU A 193 -12.68 2.33 22.15
N ASP A 194 -13.50 1.34 22.54
CA ASP A 194 -14.88 1.55 23.00
C ASP A 194 -14.99 2.03 24.46
N SER A 195 -13.90 2.60 24.99
CA SER A 195 -13.75 3.25 26.31
C SER A 195 -13.95 2.34 27.54
N GLY A 196 -12.97 1.45 27.80
CA GLY A 196 -12.97 0.53 28.96
C GLY A 196 -11.79 0.66 29.94
N TRP A 197 -10.88 1.63 29.76
CA TRP A 197 -9.53 1.59 30.35
C TRP A 197 -9.32 2.33 31.68
N ASP A 198 -10.14 3.34 32.00
CA ASP A 198 -10.13 4.13 33.25
C ASP A 198 -11.59 4.57 33.51
N LEU A 199 -12.37 3.64 34.05
CA LEU A 199 -13.80 3.72 34.37
C LEU A 199 -14.03 4.25 35.80
N ASP A 200 -13.10 3.97 36.71
CA ASP A 200 -13.09 4.42 38.11
C ASP A 200 -12.65 5.90 38.24
N GLY A 201 -11.65 6.31 37.45
CA GLY A 201 -11.17 7.69 37.39
C GLY A 201 -10.02 8.04 38.36
N ASP A 202 -9.33 7.05 38.94
CA ASP A 202 -8.11 7.29 39.73
C ASP A 202 -6.82 7.45 38.88
N GLY A 203 -6.88 7.08 37.60
CA GLY A 203 -5.77 7.17 36.64
C GLY A 203 -4.90 5.91 36.50
N LEU A 204 -5.29 4.78 37.10
CA LEU A 204 -4.65 3.47 36.90
C LEU A 204 -5.28 2.68 35.76
N TYR A 205 -4.76 2.88 34.55
CA TYR A 205 -5.32 2.24 33.35
C TYR A 205 -5.12 0.71 33.35
N GLY A 206 -6.11 -0.08 32.92
CA GLY A 206 -5.92 -1.53 32.73
C GLY A 206 -6.05 -2.40 33.98
N GLU A 207 -6.65 -1.91 35.07
CA GLU A 207 -6.78 -2.61 36.37
C GLU A 207 -7.30 -4.06 36.26
N VAL A 208 -6.81 -4.95 37.14
CA VAL A 208 -7.31 -6.33 37.29
C VAL A 208 -7.78 -6.56 38.72
N TYR A 209 -9.08 -6.36 38.94
CA TYR A 209 -9.69 -6.40 40.27
C TYR A 209 -9.65 -7.77 40.95
N TYR A 210 -9.79 -7.79 42.29
CA TYR A 210 -9.87 -9.02 43.09
C TYR A 210 -11.02 -9.96 42.73
N ASN A 211 -12.13 -9.43 42.18
CA ASN A 211 -13.25 -10.22 41.67
C ASN A 211 -12.97 -10.84 40.27
N GLY A 212 -11.89 -10.41 39.60
CA GLY A 212 -11.53 -10.80 38.24
C GLY A 212 -12.33 -10.11 37.13
N THR A 213 -12.87 -8.92 37.41
CA THR A 213 -13.14 -7.92 36.37
C THR A 213 -11.81 -7.32 35.89
N VAL A 214 -11.73 -6.96 34.61
CA VAL A 214 -10.61 -6.21 34.03
C VAL A 214 -11.14 -4.86 33.54
N GLU A 215 -10.38 -3.80 33.79
CA GLU A 215 -10.64 -2.42 33.38
C GLU A 215 -9.80 -2.08 32.15
N ALA A 216 -10.05 -2.84 31.09
CA ALA A 216 -9.43 -2.67 29.79
C ALA A 216 -10.46 -3.00 28.73
N ASP A 217 -10.43 -2.25 27.63
CA ASP A 217 -11.02 -2.77 26.40
C ASP A 217 -10.08 -3.84 25.82
N LEU A 218 -10.62 -5.05 25.62
CA LEU A 218 -9.88 -6.20 25.13
C LEU A 218 -10.47 -6.74 23.81
N ASP A 219 -11.43 -6.04 23.22
CA ASP A 219 -11.95 -6.35 21.90
C ASP A 219 -11.25 -5.42 20.88
N TRP A 220 -10.32 -6.00 20.13
CA TRP A 220 -9.31 -5.25 19.36
C TRP A 220 -9.88 -4.64 18.07
N ASP A 221 -10.25 -3.36 18.10
CA ASP A 221 -10.65 -2.54 16.95
C ASP A 221 -9.55 -2.41 15.89
N LEU A 222 -8.31 -2.16 16.35
CA LEU A 222 -7.15 -1.83 15.52
C LEU A 222 -5.99 -2.80 15.74
N TYR A 223 -5.38 -3.26 14.66
CA TYR A 223 -4.13 -4.00 14.66
C TYR A 223 -2.97 -3.00 14.71
N VAL A 224 -2.47 -2.72 15.92
CA VAL A 224 -1.41 -1.74 16.17
C VAL A 224 -0.03 -2.37 16.06
N GLY A 225 0.87 -1.70 15.33
CA GLY A 225 2.32 -1.87 15.40
C GLY A 225 3.03 -0.51 15.52
N ARG A 226 4.27 -0.50 16.00
CA ARG A 226 5.08 0.72 16.16
C ARG A 226 6.46 0.55 15.56
N VAL A 227 6.99 1.55 14.85
CA VAL A 227 8.43 1.65 14.57
C VAL A 227 9.00 2.71 15.53
N PRO A 228 9.73 2.33 16.58
CA PRO A 228 10.44 3.29 17.43
C PRO A 228 11.57 3.88 16.58
N ALA A 229 11.52 5.20 16.42
CA ALA A 229 12.44 5.99 15.64
C ALA A 229 12.60 7.36 16.29
N SER A 230 13.85 7.79 16.45
CA SER A 230 14.25 9.01 17.13
C SER A 230 14.77 10.12 16.19
N ASN A 231 14.61 9.96 14.87
CA ASN A 231 14.94 10.95 13.82
C ASN A 231 14.47 10.49 12.42
N GLU A 232 14.35 11.44 11.49
CA GLU A 232 14.00 11.25 10.06
C GLU A 232 14.83 10.14 9.39
N THR A 233 16.14 10.11 9.64
CA THR A 233 17.06 9.11 9.03
C THR A 233 16.68 7.68 9.43
N GLN A 234 16.22 7.43 10.66
CA GLN A 234 15.74 6.12 11.07
C GLN A 234 14.40 5.74 10.42
N VAL A 235 13.49 6.71 10.23
CA VAL A 235 12.22 6.53 9.51
C VAL A 235 12.49 6.16 8.06
N SER A 236 13.29 6.96 7.36
CA SER A 236 13.72 6.74 5.98
C SER A 236 14.42 5.38 5.81
N ASN A 237 15.28 4.97 6.75
CA ASN A 237 15.91 3.65 6.73
C ASN A 237 14.90 2.49 6.86
N TYR A 238 13.85 2.63 7.69
CA TYR A 238 12.81 1.61 7.80
C TYR A 238 11.93 1.56 6.54
N VAL A 239 11.40 2.72 6.11
CA VAL A 239 10.53 2.86 4.93
C VAL A 239 11.22 2.34 3.68
N ASN A 240 12.44 2.77 3.38
CA ASN A 240 13.16 2.31 2.19
C ASN A 240 13.47 0.81 2.19
N LYS A 241 13.68 0.18 3.36
CA LYS A 241 13.85 -1.28 3.47
C LYS A 241 12.54 -2.02 3.22
N LEU A 242 11.44 -1.54 3.78
CA LEU A 242 10.11 -2.10 3.58
C LEU A 242 9.68 -2.03 2.10
N LEU A 243 9.84 -0.87 1.47
CA LEU A 243 9.61 -0.69 0.04
C LEU A 243 10.45 -1.66 -0.80
N ARG A 244 11.73 -1.88 -0.48
CA ARG A 244 12.55 -2.88 -1.21
C ARG A 244 12.11 -4.33 -0.94
N TYR A 245 11.71 -4.67 0.29
CA TYR A 245 11.22 -6.01 0.65
C TYR A 245 9.97 -6.39 -0.16
N GLU A 246 9.04 -5.44 -0.38
CA GLU A 246 7.76 -5.71 -1.03
C GLU A 246 7.81 -5.49 -2.55
N LYS A 247 8.48 -4.42 -3.02
CA LYS A 247 8.56 -4.07 -4.45
C LYS A 247 9.59 -4.89 -5.22
N ASN A 248 10.78 -5.13 -4.64
CA ASN A 248 11.90 -5.76 -5.37
C ASN A 248 12.83 -6.61 -4.48
N PRO A 249 12.31 -7.61 -3.76
CA PRO A 249 13.13 -8.48 -2.93
C PRO A 249 14.05 -9.37 -3.79
N PRO A 250 15.26 -9.71 -3.31
CA PRO A 250 16.11 -10.71 -3.95
C PRO A 250 15.44 -12.10 -3.90
N VAL A 251 14.74 -12.53 -4.96
CA VAL A 251 14.01 -13.82 -4.95
C VAL A 251 14.98 -15.00 -4.78
N GLY A 252 14.81 -15.79 -3.70
CA GLY A 252 15.71 -16.89 -3.40
C GLY A 252 15.33 -17.70 -2.16
N THR A 253 16.14 -18.71 -1.84
CA THR A 253 15.82 -19.72 -0.80
C THR A 253 15.77 -19.19 0.63
N TRP A 254 16.23 -17.96 0.90
CA TRP A 254 16.06 -17.32 2.21
C TRP A 254 14.58 -17.09 2.55
N MET A 255 13.71 -16.90 1.55
CA MET A 255 12.26 -16.74 1.71
C MET A 255 11.60 -17.97 2.37
N ARG A 256 12.18 -19.16 2.17
CA ARG A 256 11.78 -20.40 2.86
C ARG A 256 12.50 -20.63 4.19
N ARG A 257 13.52 -19.84 4.53
CA ARG A 257 14.38 -20.13 5.68
C ARG A 257 13.77 -19.63 6.98
N PHE A 258 13.66 -20.56 7.92
CA PHE A 258 13.19 -20.34 9.27
C PHE A 258 14.36 -20.57 10.23
N LEU A 259 14.83 -19.52 10.90
CA LEU A 259 15.85 -19.63 11.94
C LEU A 259 15.16 -19.94 13.27
N ASN A 260 15.37 -21.13 13.85
CA ASN A 260 14.79 -21.50 15.14
C ASN A 260 15.89 -21.52 16.20
N TRP A 261 15.86 -20.54 17.11
CA TRP A 261 16.89 -20.29 18.10
C TRP A 261 16.37 -20.60 19.51
N GLY A 262 17.08 -21.47 20.24
CA GLY A 262 16.64 -21.98 21.56
C GLY A 262 17.77 -21.99 22.59
N SER A 263 17.68 -21.14 23.61
CA SER A 263 18.68 -21.05 24.68
C SER A 263 18.44 -22.01 25.84
N LEU A 264 19.50 -22.29 26.59
CA LEU A 264 19.36 -22.87 27.92
C LEU A 264 18.74 -21.83 28.86
N MET A 265 17.81 -22.28 29.70
CA MET A 265 16.86 -21.38 30.37
C MET A 265 16.99 -21.38 31.90
N GLU A 266 17.68 -22.36 32.48
CA GLU A 266 18.18 -22.37 33.87
C GLU A 266 19.54 -23.11 33.89
N PRO A 267 20.45 -22.79 34.83
CA PRO A 267 21.74 -23.48 34.90
C PRO A 267 21.59 -24.99 35.19
N PRO A 268 22.37 -25.87 34.55
CA PRO A 268 22.24 -27.32 34.72
C PRO A 268 22.78 -27.78 36.08
N ASN A 269 21.88 -28.14 37.00
CA ASN A 269 22.20 -28.45 38.41
C ASN A 269 23.28 -29.53 38.60
N LEU A 270 24.51 -29.10 38.93
CA LEU A 270 25.60 -29.94 39.43
C LEU A 270 25.49 -30.23 40.94
N GLU A 271 24.28 -30.50 41.45
CA GLU A 271 24.02 -30.65 42.89
C GLU A 271 24.01 -32.12 43.36
N THR A 272 24.79 -32.40 44.40
CA THR A 272 24.65 -33.63 45.21
C THR A 272 23.57 -33.48 46.30
N SER A 273 22.79 -32.39 46.28
CA SER A 273 21.81 -32.03 47.31
C SER A 273 20.54 -31.35 46.78
N VAL A 274 19.43 -32.09 46.77
CA VAL A 274 18.02 -31.64 46.81
C VAL A 274 17.43 -30.71 45.73
N HIS A 275 18.15 -29.82 45.05
CA HIS A 275 17.59 -29.13 43.86
C HIS A 275 17.58 -30.07 42.66
N ARG A 276 16.51 -30.87 42.56
CA ARG A 276 16.29 -31.76 41.42
C ARG A 276 16.26 -30.94 40.13
N TYR A 277 17.19 -31.22 39.24
CA TYR A 277 16.95 -31.02 37.81
C TYR A 277 15.64 -31.74 37.45
N ILE A 278 14.82 -31.11 36.60
CA ILE A 278 13.55 -31.65 36.15
C ILE A 278 13.63 -31.66 34.62
N ASP A 279 13.63 -32.85 34.03
CA ASP A 279 13.93 -33.11 32.61
C ASP A 279 12.91 -32.48 31.60
N TYR A 280 12.02 -31.58 32.06
CA TYR A 280 10.92 -30.95 31.32
C TYR A 280 10.65 -29.49 31.73
N LYS A 281 11.67 -28.73 32.19
CA LYS A 281 11.45 -27.33 32.64
C LYS A 281 12.46 -26.26 32.21
N SER A 282 13.67 -26.65 31.78
CA SER A 282 14.85 -25.77 31.91
C SER A 282 15.62 -25.47 30.62
N ASN A 283 15.14 -25.89 29.44
CA ASN A 283 15.72 -25.55 28.12
C ASN A 283 14.60 -25.21 27.13
N ALA A 284 14.77 -24.12 26.35
CA ALA A 284 13.84 -23.70 25.31
C ALA A 284 13.69 -24.72 24.15
N TYR A 285 14.68 -25.59 23.92
CA TYR A 285 14.70 -26.62 22.87
C TYR A 285 13.36 -27.34 22.66
N LYS A 286 12.64 -27.69 23.74
CA LYS A 286 11.35 -28.40 23.63
C LYS A 286 10.24 -27.55 23.01
N VAL A 287 10.24 -26.24 23.27
CA VAL A 287 9.35 -25.25 22.62
C VAL A 287 9.71 -25.18 21.14
N CYS A 288 10.99 -24.98 20.83
CA CYS A 288 11.50 -24.94 19.46
C CYS A 288 11.15 -26.21 18.65
N LYS A 289 11.34 -27.41 19.23
CA LYS A 289 10.93 -28.67 18.58
C LYS A 289 9.42 -28.85 18.45
N ARG A 290 8.60 -28.21 19.30
CA ARG A 290 7.14 -28.15 19.11
C ARG A 290 6.75 -27.15 18.02
N VAL A 291 7.46 -26.04 17.86
CA VAL A 291 7.33 -25.16 16.69
C VAL A 291 7.70 -25.95 15.43
N ASP A 292 8.90 -26.54 15.36
CA ASP A 292 9.38 -27.34 14.21
C ASP A 292 8.38 -28.43 13.77
N GLY A 293 7.76 -29.11 14.74
CA GLY A 293 6.76 -30.16 14.49
C GLY A 293 5.41 -29.68 13.94
N ASN A 294 5.19 -28.35 13.88
CA ASN A 294 4.00 -27.70 13.30
C ASN A 294 4.36 -26.73 12.15
N LEU A 295 5.63 -26.64 11.75
CA LEU A 295 6.05 -25.86 10.59
C LEU A 295 5.68 -26.57 9.28
N PRO A 296 5.28 -25.84 8.22
CA PRO A 296 5.09 -26.41 6.89
C PRO A 296 6.36 -27.12 6.36
N PRO A 297 6.22 -28.29 5.71
CA PRO A 297 7.35 -29.16 5.38
C PRO A 297 8.24 -28.65 4.23
N HIS A 298 7.93 -27.49 3.64
CA HIS A 298 8.74 -26.83 2.61
C HIS A 298 9.74 -25.80 3.16
N LEU A 299 9.68 -25.48 4.45
CA LEU A 299 10.59 -24.51 5.09
C LEU A 299 11.99 -25.09 5.35
N ASP A 300 13.01 -24.26 5.10
CA ASP A 300 14.42 -24.54 5.40
C ASP A 300 14.72 -24.19 6.87
N VAL A 301 14.36 -25.09 7.78
CA VAL A 301 14.57 -24.90 9.22
C VAL A 301 16.05 -24.97 9.60
N ARG A 302 16.53 -23.96 10.33
CA ARG A 302 17.90 -23.86 10.86
C ARG A 302 17.87 -23.89 12.38
N GLU A 303 18.10 -25.07 12.93
CA GLU A 303 18.22 -25.35 14.36
C GLU A 303 19.52 -24.76 14.94
N LEU A 304 19.42 -23.65 15.69
CA LEU A 304 20.52 -23.15 16.52
C LEU A 304 20.12 -23.26 18.00
N TYR A 305 20.61 -24.30 18.67
CA TYR A 305 20.16 -24.69 20.02
C TYR A 305 21.36 -24.87 20.95
N ASP A 306 21.27 -24.36 22.18
CA ASP A 306 22.17 -24.87 23.24
C ASP A 306 21.64 -26.23 23.74
N TYR A 307 22.58 -27.16 23.88
CA TYR A 307 22.44 -28.45 24.51
C TYR A 307 21.09 -29.18 24.27
N PRO A 308 20.78 -29.56 23.02
CA PRO A 308 19.47 -30.06 22.60
C PRO A 308 18.99 -31.34 23.31
N GLN A 309 19.83 -32.02 24.10
CA GLN A 309 19.37 -33.08 25.01
C GLN A 309 20.24 -33.17 26.28
N ILE A 310 19.71 -32.70 27.41
CA ILE A 310 20.26 -32.94 28.75
C ILE A 310 19.38 -33.98 29.45
N GLU A 311 19.64 -35.26 29.23
CA GLU A 311 19.06 -36.37 29.99
C GLU A 311 20.11 -36.98 30.93
N GLY A 312 19.74 -37.21 32.20
CA GLY A 312 20.54 -38.01 33.13
C GLY A 312 21.82 -37.35 33.70
N GLY A 313 22.23 -36.18 33.20
CA GLY A 313 23.20 -35.28 33.84
C GLY A 313 24.69 -35.60 33.61
N ASN A 314 25.31 -34.94 32.63
CA ASN A 314 26.71 -34.50 32.64
C ASN A 314 26.95 -33.50 31.49
N TYR A 315 27.07 -32.21 31.82
CA TYR A 315 27.35 -31.15 30.85
C TYR A 315 28.79 -31.23 30.32
N THR A 316 28.96 -31.26 28.99
CA THR A 316 30.24 -31.52 28.31
C THR A 316 30.39 -30.55 27.10
N PRO A 317 30.91 -29.33 27.29
CA PRO A 317 30.75 -28.20 26.36
C PRO A 317 31.51 -28.26 25.02
N TYR A 318 31.94 -29.43 24.54
CA TYR A 318 32.87 -29.55 23.40
C TYR A 318 32.68 -30.82 22.55
N ASP A 319 31.44 -31.27 22.31
CA ASP A 319 31.15 -32.38 21.37
C ASP A 319 30.45 -31.97 20.05
N GLY A 320 30.23 -30.66 19.84
CA GLY A 320 29.67 -30.11 18.60
C GLY A 320 28.16 -30.22 18.48
N ARG A 321 27.44 -30.44 19.59
CA ARG A 321 25.96 -30.43 19.65
C ARG A 321 25.34 -29.13 20.16
N ASP A 322 26.14 -28.25 20.77
CA ASP A 322 25.80 -26.83 20.95
C ASP A 322 26.05 -26.11 19.61
N THR A 323 25.04 -25.37 19.14
CA THR A 323 25.11 -24.54 17.92
C THR A 323 24.69 -23.08 18.18
N LEU A 324 24.48 -22.67 19.43
CA LEU A 324 24.00 -21.33 19.80
C LEU A 324 25.15 -20.38 20.14
N ASP A 325 26.21 -20.37 19.32
CA ASP A 325 27.30 -19.41 19.46
C ASP A 325 27.17 -18.22 18.48
N ARG A 326 27.72 -17.09 18.91
CA ARG A 326 27.70 -15.80 18.19
C ARG A 326 28.17 -15.87 16.73
N SER A 327 29.13 -16.74 16.42
CA SER A 327 29.66 -16.87 15.05
C SER A 327 28.70 -17.62 14.13
N HIS A 328 28.05 -18.68 14.61
CA HIS A 328 26.99 -19.35 13.85
C HIS A 328 25.72 -18.48 13.75
N MET A 329 25.33 -17.79 14.83
CA MET A 329 24.16 -16.91 14.87
C MET A 329 24.27 -15.77 13.84
N LEU A 330 25.36 -14.99 13.88
CA LEU A 330 25.61 -13.92 12.90
C LEU A 330 25.78 -14.47 11.47
N SER A 331 26.34 -15.69 11.31
CA SER A 331 26.48 -16.33 10.00
C SER A 331 25.14 -16.78 9.40
N GLN A 332 24.22 -17.34 10.19
CA GLN A 332 22.88 -17.69 9.70
C GLN A 332 22.01 -16.45 9.46
N PHE A 333 22.10 -15.45 10.34
CA PHE A 333 21.38 -14.17 10.19
C PHE A 333 21.84 -13.42 8.94
N ASN A 334 23.14 -13.16 8.79
CA ASN A 334 23.70 -12.50 7.61
C ASN A 334 23.59 -13.35 6.32
N GLY A 335 23.32 -14.66 6.44
CA GLY A 335 23.00 -15.55 5.32
C GLY A 335 21.59 -15.38 4.75
N GLY A 336 20.78 -14.50 5.33
CA GLY A 336 19.39 -14.19 4.93
C GLY A 336 18.38 -15.23 5.42
N ALA A 337 17.24 -14.77 5.93
CA ALA A 337 16.10 -15.61 6.31
C ALA A 337 14.81 -14.80 6.27
N SER A 338 13.65 -15.45 6.14
CA SER A 338 12.34 -14.78 6.15
C SER A 338 11.70 -14.76 7.53
N MET A 339 12.02 -15.77 8.35
CA MET A 339 11.46 -15.93 9.70
C MET A 339 12.56 -16.28 10.69
N LEU A 340 12.45 -15.73 11.89
CA LEU A 340 13.37 -15.93 13.00
C LEU A 340 12.55 -16.09 14.28
N ASN A 341 12.64 -17.24 14.94
CA ASN A 341 12.16 -17.43 16.30
C ASN A 341 13.35 -17.44 17.28
N PHE A 342 13.28 -16.66 18.36
CA PHE A 342 14.17 -16.81 19.51
C PHE A 342 13.39 -17.10 20.78
N VAL A 343 13.59 -18.29 21.35
CA VAL A 343 13.07 -18.69 22.66
C VAL A 343 14.25 -18.80 23.61
N GLY A 344 14.36 -17.89 24.57
CA GLY A 344 15.54 -17.84 25.44
C GLY A 344 15.49 -16.72 26.48
N GLN A 345 16.66 -16.38 27.04
CA GLN A 345 16.78 -15.25 27.96
C GLN A 345 17.18 -13.96 27.24
N ALA A 346 16.84 -12.83 27.85
CA ALA A 346 17.44 -11.53 27.57
C ALA A 346 18.14 -11.05 28.84
N ARG A 347 19.34 -10.49 28.72
CA ARG A 347 20.11 -10.01 29.89
C ARG A 347 20.17 -8.49 29.90
N TYR A 348 19.41 -7.90 30.80
CA TYR A 348 19.30 -6.45 31.01
C TYR A 348 20.67 -5.75 31.20
N GLU A 349 21.64 -6.40 31.85
CA GLU A 349 22.98 -5.85 32.07
C GLU A 349 23.83 -5.73 30.79
N ALA A 350 23.50 -6.50 29.75
CA ALA A 350 24.35 -6.74 28.59
C ALA A 350 23.67 -6.42 27.23
N TYR A 351 22.39 -6.05 27.25
CA TYR A 351 21.60 -5.65 26.07
C TYR A 351 21.70 -6.68 24.95
N ALA A 352 21.33 -7.91 25.28
CA ALA A 352 21.61 -9.07 24.45
C ALA A 352 20.64 -10.22 24.70
N LEU A 353 20.34 -10.94 23.62
CA LEU A 353 19.78 -12.29 23.67
C LEU A 353 20.86 -13.19 24.28
N ASN A 354 20.55 -13.86 25.38
CA ASN A 354 21.51 -14.49 26.27
C ASN A 354 21.24 -15.98 26.49
N ASP A 355 22.31 -16.66 26.81
CA ASP A 355 22.36 -18.10 27.06
C ASP A 355 23.30 -18.42 28.25
N TYR A 356 23.10 -19.59 28.88
CA TYR A 356 23.89 -20.01 30.06
C TYR A 356 25.18 -20.70 29.66
N GLY A 357 26.26 -19.92 29.61
CA GLY A 357 27.60 -20.43 29.33
C GLY A 357 28.16 -21.41 30.38
N PRO A 358 29.23 -22.13 30.03
CA PRO A 358 29.77 -23.24 30.81
C PRO A 358 30.12 -22.86 32.26
N PRO A 359 29.97 -23.80 33.23
CA PRO A 359 30.29 -23.55 34.62
C PRO A 359 31.79 -23.32 34.81
N THR A 360 32.15 -22.22 35.46
CA THR A 360 33.54 -21.83 35.73
C THR A 360 33.97 -22.28 37.13
N GLY A 361 35.09 -23.01 37.21
CA GLY A 361 35.67 -23.44 38.49
C GLY A 361 34.82 -24.48 39.25
N ASN A 362 34.65 -24.28 40.55
CA ASN A 362 34.06 -25.27 41.48
C ASN A 362 32.51 -25.39 41.42
N GLY A 363 31.90 -25.18 40.24
CA GLY A 363 30.48 -25.52 39.99
C GLY A 363 29.42 -24.57 40.56
N SER A 364 29.80 -23.35 41.00
CA SER A 364 28.87 -22.33 41.51
C SER A 364 28.75 -21.07 40.66
N ASN A 365 29.67 -20.85 39.71
CA ASN A 365 29.77 -19.59 38.95
C ASN A 365 29.58 -19.88 37.45
N TRP A 366 28.45 -19.46 36.91
CA TRP A 366 28.10 -19.65 35.50
C TRP A 366 28.61 -18.49 34.66
N ALA A 367 29.02 -18.76 33.42
CA ALA A 367 29.26 -17.73 32.43
C ALA A 367 27.93 -17.31 31.77
N TRP A 368 27.92 -16.13 31.16
CA TRP A 368 26.86 -15.71 30.25
C TRP A 368 27.41 -15.77 28.82
N ASN A 369 26.68 -16.44 27.94
CA ASN A 369 26.89 -16.40 26.51
C ASN A 369 26.01 -15.28 25.92
N GLU A 370 26.58 -14.45 25.05
CA GLU A 370 25.89 -13.33 24.38
C GLU A 370 25.85 -13.59 22.86
N PRO A 371 25.06 -14.58 22.39
CA PRO A 371 25.02 -14.96 20.98
C PRO A 371 24.63 -13.81 20.05
N MET A 372 23.70 -12.93 20.45
CA MET A 372 23.33 -11.71 19.73
C MET A 372 23.15 -10.55 20.70
N ARG A 373 23.72 -9.39 20.38
CA ARG A 373 23.61 -8.13 21.15
C ARG A 373 22.75 -7.12 20.39
N TYR A 374 22.06 -6.24 21.11
CA TYR A 374 21.21 -5.22 20.50
C TYR A 374 22.04 -4.25 19.63
N SER A 375 23.29 -3.99 20.04
CA SER A 375 24.31 -3.24 19.27
C SER A 375 24.74 -3.87 17.93
N ASP A 376 24.32 -5.11 17.63
CA ASP A 376 24.78 -5.84 16.44
C ASP A 376 24.16 -5.32 15.12
N HIS A 377 23.22 -4.39 15.19
CA HIS A 377 22.68 -3.66 14.03
C HIS A 377 23.77 -3.09 13.10
N SER A 378 24.95 -2.79 13.65
CA SER A 378 26.14 -2.27 12.95
C SER A 378 26.93 -3.33 12.16
N VAL A 379 26.79 -4.62 12.52
CA VAL A 379 27.47 -5.77 11.89
C VAL A 379 26.54 -6.66 11.06
N PHE A 380 25.28 -6.25 10.88
CA PHE A 380 24.33 -6.91 9.98
C PHE A 380 24.67 -6.68 8.51
N ARG A 381 24.58 -7.75 7.73
CA ARG A 381 24.98 -7.82 6.31
C ARG A 381 24.00 -8.67 5.49
N ASN A 382 22.80 -8.95 6.00
CA ASN A 382 21.76 -9.66 5.26
C ASN A 382 21.11 -8.80 4.16
N GLY A 383 21.32 -7.48 4.16
CA GLY A 383 20.71 -6.57 3.19
C GLY A 383 19.19 -6.71 3.20
N ASP A 384 18.57 -6.77 2.02
CA ASP A 384 17.11 -6.86 1.89
C ASP A 384 16.53 -8.27 2.21
N MET A 385 17.38 -9.25 2.60
CA MET A 385 16.95 -10.59 3.05
C MET A 385 16.64 -10.57 4.56
N MET A 386 15.65 -9.76 4.94
CA MET A 386 15.32 -9.44 6.34
C MET A 386 14.25 -10.40 6.90
N PRO A 387 14.50 -11.07 8.03
CA PRO A 387 13.47 -11.88 8.66
C PRO A 387 12.45 -11.02 9.42
N PHE A 388 11.22 -11.52 9.48
CA PHE A 388 10.31 -11.20 10.57
C PHE A 388 10.71 -12.01 11.82
N MET A 389 10.74 -11.35 12.99
CA MET A 389 11.21 -11.94 14.23
C MET A 389 10.09 -12.13 15.26
N TYR A 390 10.02 -13.33 15.85
CA TYR A 390 9.32 -13.56 17.12
C TYR A 390 10.36 -13.82 18.21
N ALA A 391 10.25 -13.13 19.35
CA ALA A 391 11.18 -13.27 20.46
C ALA A 391 10.44 -13.53 21.78
N SER A 392 10.44 -14.80 22.20
CA SER A 392 9.84 -15.31 23.44
C SER A 392 10.75 -15.04 24.66
N THR A 393 11.04 -13.75 24.89
CA THR A 393 11.97 -13.21 25.88
C THR A 393 11.30 -12.23 26.86
N CYS A 394 12.06 -11.71 27.82
CA CYS A 394 11.70 -10.54 28.62
C CYS A 394 12.34 -9.28 28.02
N ASP A 395 11.75 -8.11 28.28
CA ASP A 395 12.40 -6.78 28.16
C ASP A 395 13.04 -6.41 26.79
N THR A 396 12.72 -7.15 25.73
CA THR A 396 13.35 -7.04 24.39
C THR A 396 12.67 -6.06 23.44
N ALA A 397 11.45 -5.63 23.75
CA ALA A 397 10.73 -4.54 23.07
C ALA A 397 10.53 -3.34 24.03
N LYS A 398 11.54 -3.08 24.87
CA LYS A 398 11.51 -2.09 25.96
C LYS A 398 12.11 -0.74 25.54
N PHE A 399 11.59 -0.15 24.47
CA PHE A 399 12.10 1.10 23.89
C PHE A 399 12.02 2.31 24.84
N PHE A 400 10.93 2.40 25.62
CA PHE A 400 10.57 3.51 26.52
C PHE A 400 11.45 3.76 27.77
N GLN A 401 12.73 3.38 27.78
CA GLN A 401 13.61 3.57 28.94
C GLN A 401 14.36 4.92 28.90
N THR A 402 13.99 5.86 29.76
CA THR A 402 14.67 7.18 29.85
C THR A 402 16.01 7.16 30.60
N GLY A 403 16.90 8.10 30.27
CA GLY A 403 18.20 8.37 30.91
C GLY A 403 19.34 7.50 30.38
N TYR A 404 20.28 7.12 31.25
CA TYR A 404 21.43 6.26 30.89
C TYR A 404 21.05 4.86 30.32
N TRP A 405 19.77 4.56 30.19
CA TRP A 405 19.19 3.31 29.72
C TRP A 405 18.38 3.46 28.41
N GLU A 406 18.43 4.64 27.77
CA GLU A 406 17.88 4.96 26.44
C GLU A 406 18.45 4.06 25.32
N ASP A 407 17.59 3.74 24.34
CA ASP A 407 17.84 2.96 23.12
C ASP A 407 18.41 1.55 23.35
N LYS A 408 17.79 0.79 24.29
CA LYS A 408 18.28 -0.53 24.71
C LYS A 408 17.26 -1.65 24.57
N SER A 409 16.48 -1.62 23.50
CA SER A 409 15.73 -2.79 23.04
C SER A 409 16.28 -3.28 21.70
N LEU A 410 15.48 -4.04 20.94
CA LEU A 410 15.82 -4.48 19.59
C LEU A 410 15.36 -3.48 18.50
N GLU A 411 14.88 -2.28 18.85
CA GLU A 411 14.37 -1.31 17.86
C GLU A 411 15.43 -0.91 16.82
N THR A 412 16.70 -0.79 17.24
CA THR A 412 17.82 -0.52 16.33
C THR A 412 18.04 -1.61 15.25
N TRP A 413 17.44 -2.79 15.39
CA TRP A 413 17.45 -3.83 14.35
C TRP A 413 16.42 -3.57 13.25
N LEU A 414 15.34 -2.84 13.56
CA LEU A 414 14.35 -2.36 12.59
C LEU A 414 14.90 -1.18 11.79
N THR A 415 15.58 -0.24 12.45
CA THR A 415 16.08 1.00 11.82
C THR A 415 17.50 0.89 11.22
N SER A 416 18.17 -0.25 11.34
CA SER A 416 19.50 -0.50 10.75
C SER A 416 19.52 -0.27 9.22
N PRO A 417 20.46 0.51 8.66
CA PRO A 417 20.52 0.76 7.21
C PRO A 417 20.98 -0.45 6.38
N ALA A 418 21.72 -1.40 6.97
CA ALA A 418 22.43 -2.48 6.27
C ALA A 418 21.72 -3.85 6.32
N GLY A 419 20.43 -3.87 6.63
CA GLY A 419 19.61 -5.07 6.78
C GLY A 419 18.92 -5.09 8.13
N GLY A 420 19.16 -6.14 8.94
CA GLY A 420 18.46 -6.34 10.21
C GLY A 420 17.15 -7.09 10.02
N ILE A 421 16.11 -6.70 10.76
CA ILE A 421 14.79 -7.35 10.77
C ILE A 421 13.73 -6.41 10.22
N ILE A 422 12.65 -6.96 9.68
CA ILE A 422 11.55 -6.17 9.10
C ILE A 422 10.38 -5.94 10.07
N GLY A 423 10.25 -6.81 11.07
CA GLY A 423 9.30 -6.70 12.18
C GLY A 423 9.71 -7.59 13.34
N LEU A 424 9.20 -7.30 14.54
CA LEU A 424 9.51 -7.96 15.80
C LEU A 424 8.27 -8.06 16.69
N ILE A 425 7.86 -9.27 17.06
CA ILE A 425 6.96 -9.46 18.22
C ILE A 425 7.78 -9.84 19.45
N SER A 426 7.69 -9.03 20.51
CA SER A 426 8.34 -9.33 21.78
C SER A 426 7.74 -8.58 22.98
N SER A 427 8.29 -8.84 24.16
CA SER A 427 7.81 -8.37 25.46
C SER A 427 8.40 -6.99 25.84
N THR A 428 7.55 -6.05 26.23
CA THR A 428 7.95 -4.73 26.79
C THR A 428 8.53 -4.81 28.20
N ASN A 429 8.36 -5.93 28.90
CA ASN A 429 8.76 -6.10 30.30
C ASN A 429 9.05 -7.58 30.61
N ILE A 430 9.12 -7.96 31.89
CA ILE A 430 9.25 -9.36 32.34
C ILE A 430 8.05 -10.19 31.86
N SER A 431 8.31 -11.34 31.22
CA SER A 431 7.31 -12.29 30.74
C SER A 431 7.35 -13.61 31.54
N ALA A 432 6.17 -14.22 31.76
CA ALA A 432 6.05 -15.50 32.47
C ALA A 432 6.09 -16.69 31.50
N ARG A 433 6.71 -17.81 31.92
CA ARG A 433 6.88 -19.04 31.13
C ARG A 433 6.52 -20.30 31.94
N GLY A 434 6.20 -21.40 31.28
CA GLY A 434 6.08 -22.71 31.93
C GLY A 434 5.89 -23.88 30.96
N GLU A 435 6.33 -25.06 31.37
CA GLU A 435 6.22 -26.30 30.59
C GLU A 435 5.62 -27.44 31.42
N GLN A 436 4.82 -28.26 30.74
CA GLN A 436 4.30 -29.56 31.16
C GLN A 436 4.73 -30.61 30.12
N GLU A 437 4.62 -31.89 30.45
CA GLU A 437 5.12 -33.01 29.61
C GLU A 437 4.60 -32.98 28.17
N ASP A 438 3.39 -32.44 27.93
CA ASP A 438 2.75 -32.37 26.61
C ASP A 438 2.38 -30.95 26.14
N LYS A 439 2.60 -29.88 26.94
CA LYS A 439 2.10 -28.51 26.66
C LYS A 439 2.92 -27.40 27.32
N SER A 440 3.02 -26.25 26.63
CA SER A 440 3.50 -24.98 27.20
C SER A 440 2.39 -24.15 27.87
N TRP A 441 2.83 -23.19 28.69
CA TRP A 441 2.06 -22.07 29.24
C TRP A 441 2.94 -20.80 29.23
N GLY A 442 2.31 -19.63 29.30
CA GLY A 442 3.02 -18.35 29.29
C GLY A 442 3.49 -17.95 27.89
N ASN A 443 4.61 -17.24 27.79
CA ASN A 443 5.19 -16.85 26.49
C ASN A 443 5.56 -18.05 25.59
N TRP A 444 5.96 -19.19 26.15
CA TRP A 444 6.20 -20.43 25.40
C TRP A 444 4.93 -20.99 24.74
N TYR A 445 3.74 -20.69 25.28
CA TYR A 445 2.48 -20.98 24.61
C TYR A 445 2.18 -19.95 23.51
N LEU A 446 2.48 -18.67 23.75
CA LEU A 446 2.30 -17.61 22.75
C LEU A 446 3.17 -17.86 21.52
N ASP A 447 4.44 -18.24 21.69
CA ASP A 447 5.34 -18.62 20.58
C ASP A 447 4.81 -19.81 19.76
N GLU A 448 4.50 -20.92 20.44
CA GLU A 448 4.00 -22.13 19.78
C GLU A 448 2.70 -21.89 19.01
N GLU A 449 1.78 -21.08 19.53
CA GLU A 449 0.53 -20.78 18.82
C GLU A 449 0.67 -19.65 17.80
N PHE A 450 1.61 -18.70 17.96
CA PHE A 450 1.89 -17.68 16.94
C PHE A 450 2.26 -18.33 15.61
N TRP A 451 3.30 -19.17 15.60
CA TRP A 451 3.77 -19.82 14.38
C TRP A 451 2.75 -20.80 13.81
N LYS A 452 1.93 -21.46 14.64
CA LYS A 452 0.81 -22.29 14.18
C LYS A 452 -0.24 -21.45 13.45
N LEU A 453 -0.67 -20.32 14.02
CA LEU A 453 -1.64 -19.41 13.39
C LEU A 453 -1.07 -18.84 12.09
N PHE A 454 0.11 -18.22 12.16
CA PHE A 454 0.76 -17.54 11.03
C PHE A 454 0.96 -18.45 9.81
N LEU A 455 1.39 -19.70 10.04
CA LEU A 455 1.79 -20.60 8.95
C LEU A 455 0.72 -21.61 8.54
N ASN A 456 -0.44 -21.66 9.20
CA ASN A 456 -1.50 -22.63 8.90
C ASN A 456 -2.93 -22.06 8.84
N SER A 457 -3.15 -20.75 8.99
CA SER A 457 -4.52 -20.15 9.00
C SER A 457 -4.84 -19.25 7.80
N ASN A 458 -3.96 -19.17 6.80
CA ASN A 458 -3.96 -18.15 5.73
C ASN A 458 -3.88 -16.69 6.23
N GLU A 459 -3.49 -16.47 7.50
CA GLU A 459 -3.16 -15.15 8.02
C GLU A 459 -1.66 -14.89 7.84
N THR A 460 -1.31 -13.92 7.01
CA THR A 460 0.09 -13.67 6.60
C THR A 460 0.63 -12.34 7.15
N HIS A 461 -0.21 -11.57 7.84
CA HIS A 461 0.13 -10.28 8.45
C HIS A 461 0.41 -10.46 9.95
N PRO A 462 1.60 -10.07 10.47
CA PRO A 462 1.99 -10.36 11.84
C PRO A 462 1.18 -9.56 12.87
N GLY A 463 0.75 -8.34 12.53
CA GLY A 463 -0.08 -7.51 13.40
C GLY A 463 -1.41 -8.19 13.70
N ARG A 464 -2.17 -8.56 12.66
CA ARG A 464 -3.46 -9.25 12.84
C ARG A 464 -3.33 -10.58 13.57
N THR A 465 -2.27 -11.34 13.27
CA THR A 465 -1.97 -12.60 13.98
C THR A 465 -1.77 -12.40 15.48
N LEU A 466 -1.06 -11.34 15.89
CA LEU A 466 -0.82 -11.02 17.30
C LEU A 466 -2.13 -10.78 18.08
N TYR A 467 -3.09 -10.04 17.52
CA TYR A 467 -4.35 -9.75 18.22
C TYR A 467 -5.31 -10.95 18.23
N ILE A 468 -5.31 -11.79 17.18
CA ILE A 468 -5.98 -13.10 17.20
C ILE A 468 -5.39 -13.99 18.31
N LEU A 469 -4.06 -14.03 18.43
CA LEU A 469 -3.35 -14.77 19.47
C LEU A 469 -3.65 -14.25 20.89
N LYS A 470 -3.72 -12.92 21.09
CA LYS A 470 -4.12 -12.32 22.38
C LYS A 470 -5.48 -12.84 22.83
N ASN A 471 -6.48 -12.87 21.94
CA ASN A 471 -7.80 -13.43 22.23
C ASN A 471 -7.74 -14.93 22.54
N ALA A 472 -7.06 -15.73 21.70
CA ALA A 472 -6.89 -17.16 21.95
C ALA A 472 -6.15 -17.47 23.28
N TYR A 473 -5.26 -16.59 23.73
CA TYR A 473 -4.57 -16.71 25.01
C TYR A 473 -5.48 -16.31 26.19
N ARG A 474 -6.14 -15.15 26.10
CA ARG A 474 -7.14 -14.64 27.06
C ARG A 474 -8.22 -15.68 27.31
N ASP A 475 -8.92 -16.10 26.27
CA ASP A 475 -10.10 -16.96 26.36
C ASP A 475 -9.79 -18.37 26.87
N ARG A 476 -8.53 -18.81 26.73
CA ARG A 476 -8.04 -20.11 27.21
C ARG A 476 -7.57 -20.11 28.65
N TRP A 477 -6.86 -19.05 29.06
CA TRP A 477 -6.10 -19.04 30.33
C TRP A 477 -6.62 -18.04 31.35
N TYR A 478 -7.37 -17.02 30.95
CA TYR A 478 -7.98 -16.08 31.89
C TYR A 478 -9.22 -16.70 32.54
N ASN A 479 -9.30 -16.57 33.86
CA ASN A 479 -10.50 -16.88 34.61
C ASN A 479 -10.56 -15.95 35.83
N PRO A 480 -11.68 -15.25 36.08
CA PRO A 480 -11.83 -14.34 37.22
C PRO A 480 -11.47 -14.95 38.59
N SER A 481 -11.59 -16.27 38.75
CA SER A 481 -11.31 -17.01 40.00
C SER A 481 -9.88 -17.60 40.08
N MET A 482 -9.01 -17.38 39.10
CA MET A 482 -7.64 -17.93 39.11
C MET A 482 -6.63 -17.06 39.88
N THR A 483 -5.70 -17.71 40.58
CA THR A 483 -4.66 -17.06 41.41
C THR A 483 -3.43 -16.59 40.63
N ILE A 484 -3.55 -16.48 39.31
CA ILE A 484 -2.51 -16.02 38.37
C ILE A 484 -3.14 -15.13 37.27
N LYS A 485 -4.39 -14.67 37.46
CA LYS A 485 -5.17 -13.97 36.44
C LYS A 485 -4.51 -12.66 36.01
N GLU A 486 -3.84 -12.02 36.95
CA GLU A 486 -2.99 -10.84 36.77
C GLU A 486 -1.85 -11.17 35.79
N THR A 487 -1.11 -12.25 36.03
CA THR A 487 -0.01 -12.72 35.16
C THR A 487 -0.46 -13.07 33.74
N ILE A 488 -1.70 -13.54 33.55
CA ILE A 488 -2.28 -13.74 32.21
C ILE A 488 -2.49 -12.41 31.49
N MET A 489 -3.03 -11.39 32.18
CA MET A 489 -3.22 -10.06 31.60
C MET A 489 -1.89 -9.33 31.35
N GLY A 490 -0.91 -9.48 32.26
CA GLY A 490 0.45 -8.98 32.05
C GLY A 490 1.06 -9.49 30.75
N LEU A 491 0.88 -10.78 30.41
CA LEU A 491 1.32 -11.33 29.12
C LEU A 491 0.52 -10.81 27.91
N VAL A 492 -0.78 -10.54 28.06
CA VAL A 492 -1.60 -9.91 27.01
C VAL A 492 -1.16 -8.46 26.76
N TYR A 493 -0.74 -7.73 27.79
CA TYR A 493 -0.22 -6.37 27.67
C TYR A 493 1.23 -6.33 27.16
N ALA A 494 2.10 -7.24 27.62
CA ALA A 494 3.54 -7.16 27.36
C ALA A 494 3.93 -7.40 25.90
N TYR A 495 3.30 -8.35 25.22
CA TYR A 495 3.70 -8.72 23.86
C TYR A 495 3.12 -7.75 22.83
N ILE A 496 3.98 -6.95 22.22
CA ILE A 496 3.62 -5.97 21.18
C ILE A 496 4.31 -6.32 19.86
N LEU A 497 3.88 -5.67 18.78
CA LEU A 497 4.60 -5.65 17.51
C LEU A 497 5.37 -4.34 17.38
N LEU A 498 6.70 -4.46 17.22
CA LEU A 498 7.52 -3.40 16.67
C LEU A 498 7.75 -3.66 15.16
N GLY A 499 7.41 -2.70 14.31
CA GLY A 499 7.31 -2.84 12.85
C GLY A 499 5.89 -2.67 12.32
N GLU A 500 5.75 -2.80 11.01
CA GLU A 500 4.50 -2.63 10.25
C GLU A 500 3.48 -3.77 10.53
N PRO A 501 2.25 -3.49 11.01
CA PRO A 501 1.25 -4.52 11.28
C PRO A 501 0.68 -5.27 10.04
N PHE A 502 0.66 -4.61 8.87
CA PHE A 502 0.12 -5.08 7.59
C PHE A 502 1.19 -5.64 6.63
N ILE A 503 2.47 -5.78 7.03
CA ILE A 503 3.46 -6.44 6.15
C ILE A 503 3.07 -7.89 5.83
N ASP A 504 3.16 -8.26 4.55
CA ASP A 504 3.00 -9.64 4.09
C ASP A 504 4.37 -10.34 4.07
N VAL A 505 4.62 -11.25 5.02
CA VAL A 505 5.94 -11.90 5.19
C VAL A 505 6.04 -13.14 4.30
N TYR A 506 7.13 -13.27 3.52
CA TYR A 506 7.32 -14.44 2.66
C TYR A 506 7.39 -15.76 3.46
N THR A 507 6.50 -16.70 3.13
CA THR A 507 6.46 -18.07 3.68
C THR A 507 6.87 -19.13 2.65
N ASP A 508 7.04 -18.75 1.38
CA ASP A 508 7.59 -19.53 0.28
C ASP A 508 8.45 -18.61 -0.63
N THR A 509 9.29 -19.19 -1.49
CA THR A 509 10.05 -18.46 -2.52
C THR A 509 9.08 -17.73 -3.44
N ALA A 510 9.17 -16.40 -3.46
CA ALA A 510 8.20 -15.56 -4.15
C ALA A 510 8.09 -15.87 -5.66
N GLY A 511 6.87 -16.12 -6.12
CA GLY A 511 6.51 -16.20 -7.52
C GLY A 511 6.52 -14.83 -8.20
N ARG A 512 6.19 -14.80 -9.49
CA ARG A 512 6.04 -13.57 -10.28
C ARG A 512 4.86 -13.70 -11.22
N PHE A 513 4.07 -12.63 -11.30
CA PHE A 513 2.96 -12.50 -12.23
C PHE A 513 3.43 -12.57 -13.69
N ASP A 514 2.51 -12.88 -14.60
CA ASP A 514 2.73 -12.75 -16.05
C ASP A 514 3.20 -11.33 -16.38
N ALA A 515 4.25 -11.23 -17.20
CA ALA A 515 4.74 -9.95 -17.69
C ALA A 515 3.71 -9.22 -18.58
N GLY A 516 2.87 -9.98 -19.29
CA GLY A 516 1.84 -9.44 -20.19
C GLY A 516 0.59 -8.89 -19.51
N LEU A 517 0.44 -9.04 -18.18
CA LEU A 517 -0.80 -8.75 -17.46
C LEU A 517 -1.34 -7.33 -17.71
N GLY A 518 -0.52 -6.29 -17.54
CA GLY A 518 -0.93 -4.89 -17.79
C GLY A 518 -1.36 -4.61 -19.23
N SER A 519 -0.74 -5.28 -20.22
CA SER A 519 -1.14 -5.19 -21.64
C SER A 519 -2.33 -6.06 -22.03
N ALA A 520 -2.80 -6.93 -21.13
CA ALA A 520 -4.00 -7.75 -21.32
C ALA A 520 -5.26 -7.12 -20.72
N VAL A 521 -5.11 -6.18 -19.76
CA VAL A 521 -6.21 -5.35 -19.28
C VAL A 521 -6.54 -4.29 -20.34
N ARG A 522 -7.82 -4.18 -20.69
CA ARG A 522 -8.35 -3.00 -21.39
C ARG A 522 -9.06 -2.13 -20.36
N VAL A 523 -8.78 -0.84 -20.41
CA VAL A 523 -9.49 0.20 -19.66
C VAL A 523 -9.98 1.19 -20.70
N TYR A 524 -11.26 1.56 -20.66
CA TYR A 524 -11.84 2.60 -21.50
C TYR A 524 -12.15 3.83 -20.66
N GLN A 525 -12.29 5.00 -21.29
CA GLN A 525 -12.90 6.16 -20.64
C GLN A 525 -14.35 5.83 -20.20
N GLY A 526 -14.79 6.48 -19.13
CA GLY A 526 -16.10 6.28 -18.52
C GLY A 526 -16.26 4.94 -17.79
N ASN A 527 -17.36 4.80 -17.05
CA ASN A 527 -17.68 3.63 -16.23
C ASN A 527 -17.99 2.38 -17.07
N HIS A 528 -17.08 1.41 -17.08
CA HIS A 528 -17.17 0.19 -17.87
C HIS A 528 -16.78 -1.06 -17.04
N PRO A 529 -17.18 -2.27 -17.45
CA PRO A 529 -16.78 -3.49 -16.76
C PRO A 529 -15.37 -3.95 -17.16
N VAL A 530 -14.52 -4.17 -16.17
CA VAL A 530 -13.19 -4.77 -16.37
C VAL A 530 -13.21 -6.27 -16.05
N ARG A 531 -12.78 -7.08 -17.02
CA ARG A 531 -12.66 -8.54 -16.88
C ARG A 531 -11.32 -9.04 -17.43
N PHE A 532 -10.52 -9.65 -16.57
CA PHE A 532 -9.22 -10.24 -16.93
C PHE A 532 -8.81 -11.30 -15.90
N ARG A 533 -7.72 -12.05 -16.18
CA ARG A 533 -7.21 -13.09 -15.28
C ARG A 533 -5.82 -12.74 -14.78
N VAL A 534 -5.65 -12.67 -13.46
CA VAL A 534 -4.35 -12.55 -12.80
C VAL A 534 -3.72 -13.94 -12.71
N ALA A 535 -2.55 -14.10 -13.31
CA ALA A 535 -1.84 -15.37 -13.40
C ALA A 535 -0.33 -15.23 -13.12
N ASP A 536 0.32 -16.34 -12.78
CA ASP A 536 1.78 -16.45 -12.85
C ASP A 536 2.28 -16.62 -14.29
N ARG A 537 3.61 -16.68 -14.44
CA ARG A 537 4.30 -16.88 -15.71
C ARG A 537 4.11 -18.26 -16.35
N ASP A 538 3.57 -19.22 -15.61
CA ASP A 538 3.25 -20.57 -16.12
C ASP A 538 1.76 -20.69 -16.51
N GLY A 539 0.95 -19.64 -16.29
CA GLY A 539 -0.47 -19.56 -16.64
C GLY A 539 -1.43 -20.04 -15.55
N ASN A 540 -0.94 -20.31 -14.33
CA ASN A 540 -1.79 -20.65 -13.19
C ASN A 540 -2.45 -19.38 -12.65
N GLY A 541 -3.75 -19.42 -12.36
CA GLY A 541 -4.46 -18.28 -11.79
C GLY A 541 -4.03 -18.04 -10.34
N ILE A 542 -3.84 -16.77 -9.95
CA ILE A 542 -3.49 -16.40 -8.58
C ILE A 542 -4.76 -16.02 -7.84
N PRO A 543 -5.22 -16.82 -6.85
CA PRO A 543 -6.45 -16.54 -6.13
C PRO A 543 -6.27 -15.43 -5.09
N TYR A 544 -7.31 -14.61 -4.90
CA TYR A 544 -7.33 -13.49 -3.95
C TYR A 544 -6.22 -12.45 -4.16
N ALA A 545 -5.63 -12.38 -5.36
CA ALA A 545 -4.74 -11.31 -5.76
C ALA A 545 -5.51 -9.98 -5.79
N ARG A 546 -4.97 -8.96 -5.13
CA ARG A 546 -5.56 -7.63 -5.11
C ARG A 546 -4.96 -6.81 -6.24
N VAL A 547 -5.82 -6.24 -7.08
CA VAL A 547 -5.47 -5.31 -8.16
C VAL A 547 -6.01 -3.94 -7.79
N THR A 548 -5.15 -2.92 -7.82
CA THR A 548 -5.53 -1.53 -7.54
C THR A 548 -5.20 -0.67 -8.75
N PHE A 549 -6.17 0.13 -9.21
CA PHE A 549 -6.00 1.10 -10.29
C PHE A 549 -5.97 2.51 -9.70
N HIS A 550 -4.89 3.26 -9.97
CA HIS A 550 -4.66 4.58 -9.39
C HIS A 550 -3.79 5.49 -10.26
N SER A 551 -3.89 6.80 -10.06
CA SER A 551 -3.03 7.83 -10.67
C SER A 551 -2.80 8.95 -9.65
N HIS A 552 -3.50 10.09 -9.78
CA HIS A 552 -3.73 11.07 -8.72
C HIS A 552 -4.95 10.70 -7.85
N SER A 553 -5.83 9.80 -8.33
CA SER A 553 -6.95 9.21 -7.58
C SER A 553 -6.83 7.67 -7.50
N VAL A 554 -7.50 7.00 -6.56
CA VAL A 554 -7.59 5.52 -6.53
C VAL A 554 -8.96 5.00 -7.00
N TYR A 555 -9.14 4.84 -8.30
CA TYR A 555 -10.43 4.51 -8.92
C TYR A 555 -11.03 3.16 -8.52
N ALA A 556 -10.21 2.12 -8.31
CA ALA A 556 -10.72 0.80 -7.96
C ALA A 556 -9.70 -0.06 -7.19
N THR A 557 -10.21 -0.88 -6.28
CA THR A 557 -9.49 -2.01 -5.66
C THR A 557 -10.30 -3.28 -5.84
N LEU A 558 -9.86 -4.16 -6.73
CA LEU A 558 -10.49 -5.43 -7.09
C LEU A 558 -9.70 -6.61 -6.50
N VAL A 559 -10.35 -7.76 -6.31
CA VAL A 559 -9.72 -8.97 -5.74
C VAL A 559 -10.14 -10.18 -6.58
N SER A 560 -9.18 -11.03 -6.96
CA SER A 560 -9.45 -12.17 -7.84
C SER A 560 -10.17 -13.32 -7.14
N ASP A 561 -10.95 -14.08 -7.92
CA ASP A 561 -11.62 -15.29 -7.48
C ASP A 561 -10.66 -16.48 -7.28
N GLY A 562 -11.19 -17.65 -6.93
CA GLY A 562 -10.40 -18.87 -6.70
C GLY A 562 -9.63 -19.41 -7.93
N GLU A 563 -9.95 -18.94 -9.13
CA GLU A 563 -9.33 -19.33 -10.41
C GLU A 563 -8.48 -18.19 -11.01
N GLY A 564 -8.33 -17.08 -10.29
CA GLY A 564 -7.55 -15.90 -10.66
C GLY A 564 -8.30 -14.86 -11.50
N TRP A 565 -9.61 -14.97 -11.68
CA TRP A 565 -10.40 -14.00 -12.46
C TRP A 565 -10.73 -12.74 -11.65
N ILE A 566 -10.54 -11.58 -12.27
CA ILE A 566 -11.08 -10.30 -11.86
C ILE A 566 -12.34 -10.05 -12.69
N ASP A 567 -13.43 -9.72 -12.00
CA ASP A 567 -14.68 -9.20 -12.55
C ASP A 567 -15.05 -7.97 -11.71
N GLY A 568 -15.18 -6.80 -12.34
CA GLY A 568 -15.45 -5.55 -11.64
C GLY A 568 -15.88 -4.42 -12.58
N PHE A 569 -16.00 -3.22 -12.02
CA PHE A 569 -16.21 -1.97 -12.76
C PHE A 569 -15.02 -1.04 -12.53
N LEU A 570 -14.76 -0.17 -13.49
CA LEU A 570 -13.74 0.86 -13.41
C LEU A 570 -14.24 2.09 -14.19
N ASP A 571 -14.04 3.27 -13.60
CA ASP A 571 -14.14 4.55 -14.30
C ASP A 571 -12.81 5.28 -14.06
N PRO A 572 -12.06 5.65 -15.11
CA PRO A 572 -10.79 6.39 -14.98
C PRO A 572 -10.97 7.89 -14.72
N GLY A 573 -12.21 8.42 -14.70
CA GLY A 573 -12.48 9.82 -14.36
C GLY A 573 -11.91 10.87 -15.33
N GLY A 574 -11.46 10.45 -16.53
CA GLY A 574 -10.84 11.31 -17.54
C GLY A 574 -9.35 11.02 -17.80
N ASP A 575 -8.66 10.26 -16.96
CA ASP A 575 -7.22 10.01 -17.08
C ASP A 575 -6.85 9.23 -18.36
N ASP A 576 -5.74 9.60 -19.00
CA ASP A 576 -5.18 8.88 -20.17
C ASP A 576 -4.38 7.60 -19.77
N ILE A 577 -3.87 7.52 -18.53
CA ILE A 577 -3.01 6.42 -18.07
C ILE A 577 -3.24 6.15 -16.57
N LEU A 578 -3.60 4.92 -16.23
CA LEU A 578 -3.66 4.45 -14.84
C LEU A 578 -2.43 3.62 -14.48
N ASN A 579 -1.93 3.75 -13.25
CA ASN A 579 -1.07 2.75 -12.64
C ASN A 579 -1.92 1.57 -12.14
N MET A 580 -1.52 0.35 -12.48
CA MET A 580 -2.09 -0.88 -11.96
C MET A 580 -1.06 -1.57 -11.05
N THR A 581 -1.37 -1.66 -9.76
CA THR A 581 -0.58 -2.35 -8.74
C THR A 581 -1.24 -3.68 -8.37
N VAL A 582 -0.51 -4.79 -8.47
CA VAL A 582 -1.01 -6.16 -8.22
C VAL A 582 -0.20 -6.83 -7.12
N THR A 583 -0.88 -7.30 -6.08
CA THR A 583 -0.30 -7.93 -4.88
C THR A 583 -0.98 -9.26 -4.54
N ALA A 584 -0.22 -10.24 -4.08
CA ALA A 584 -0.71 -11.52 -3.57
C ALA A 584 0.36 -12.19 -2.70
N HIS A 585 -0.06 -13.07 -1.79
CA HIS A 585 0.88 -13.75 -0.89
C HIS A 585 1.89 -14.62 -1.63
N ASN A 586 3.15 -14.57 -1.19
CA ASN A 586 4.29 -15.21 -1.85
C ASN A 586 4.44 -14.85 -3.34
N MET A 587 4.10 -13.62 -3.73
CA MET A 587 4.43 -13.05 -5.04
C MET A 587 5.31 -11.80 -4.86
N VAL A 588 6.22 -11.56 -5.81
CA VAL A 588 6.78 -10.21 -5.96
C VAL A 588 5.71 -9.34 -6.61
N MET A 589 5.48 -8.17 -6.05
CA MET A 589 4.49 -7.21 -6.56
C MET A 589 4.74 -6.88 -8.04
N TYR A 590 3.65 -6.64 -8.78
CA TYR A 590 3.68 -6.18 -10.16
C TYR A 590 3.06 -4.78 -10.24
N GLU A 591 3.80 -3.84 -10.83
CA GLU A 591 3.33 -2.49 -11.17
C GLU A 591 3.44 -2.30 -12.68
N SER A 592 2.41 -1.69 -13.29
CA SER A 592 2.35 -1.46 -14.73
C SER A 592 1.50 -0.24 -15.05
N ALA A 593 1.87 0.53 -16.07
CA ALA A 593 1.03 1.58 -16.61
C ALA A 593 0.06 0.97 -17.64
N VAL A 594 -1.24 1.26 -17.47
CA VAL A 594 -2.33 0.81 -18.35
C VAL A 594 -2.90 2.05 -19.02
N ASN A 595 -2.75 2.12 -20.35
CA ASN A 595 -3.31 3.20 -21.14
C ASN A 595 -4.83 3.10 -21.14
N VAL A 596 -5.50 4.22 -20.93
CA VAL A 596 -6.95 4.33 -21.06
C VAL A 596 -7.29 4.54 -22.54
N LEU A 597 -8.24 3.77 -23.04
CA LEU A 597 -8.72 3.80 -24.42
C LEU A 597 -9.88 4.81 -24.54
N PRO A 598 -10.10 5.43 -25.72
CA PRO A 598 -11.24 6.32 -25.93
C PRO A 598 -12.59 5.67 -25.57
N GLU A 599 -13.56 6.50 -25.18
CA GLU A 599 -14.93 6.06 -24.89
C GLU A 599 -15.57 5.46 -26.16
N ILE A 600 -15.83 4.14 -26.14
CA ILE A 600 -16.41 3.38 -27.27
C ILE A 600 -17.35 2.29 -26.78
N ALA A 601 -18.10 1.69 -27.70
CA ALA A 601 -18.71 0.38 -27.48
C ALA A 601 -17.70 -0.72 -27.85
N ASP A 602 -17.66 -1.80 -27.06
CA ASP A 602 -16.78 -2.96 -27.30
C ASP A 602 -17.61 -4.23 -27.08
N ILE A 603 -18.39 -4.65 -28.08
CA ILE A 603 -19.22 -5.86 -27.99
C ILE A 603 -18.42 -7.12 -28.28
N GLN A 604 -18.75 -8.21 -27.59
CA GLN A 604 -18.08 -9.50 -27.76
C GLN A 604 -18.99 -10.70 -27.51
N ILE A 605 -18.66 -11.84 -28.11
CA ILE A 605 -19.34 -13.12 -27.87
C ILE A 605 -18.66 -13.86 -26.70
N MET A 606 -19.35 -13.97 -25.57
CA MET A 606 -18.97 -14.84 -24.46
C MET A 606 -19.58 -16.24 -24.59
N ASN A 607 -18.79 -17.25 -24.20
CA ASN A 607 -19.18 -18.66 -24.20
C ASN A 607 -20.51 -18.92 -23.45
N GLY A 608 -21.37 -19.72 -24.06
CA GLY A 608 -22.56 -20.31 -23.43
C GLY A 608 -22.60 -21.83 -23.60
N SER A 609 -23.78 -22.43 -23.47
CA SER A 609 -23.96 -23.88 -23.62
C SER A 609 -24.52 -24.26 -24.99
N VAL A 610 -23.94 -25.30 -25.59
CA VAL A 610 -24.55 -26.06 -26.70
C VAL A 610 -25.21 -27.30 -26.12
N THR A 611 -26.47 -27.54 -26.46
CA THR A 611 -27.20 -28.78 -26.12
C THR A 611 -27.84 -29.40 -27.35
N VAL A 612 -27.91 -30.72 -27.39
CA VAL A 612 -28.59 -31.49 -28.45
C VAL A 612 -29.65 -32.33 -27.77
N ASP A 613 -30.88 -32.34 -28.31
CA ASP A 613 -31.97 -33.19 -27.83
C ASP A 613 -32.56 -33.98 -28.99
N PRO A 614 -32.44 -35.33 -29.01
CA PRO A 614 -31.66 -36.20 -28.09
C PRO A 614 -30.13 -36.00 -28.13
N GLU A 615 -29.43 -36.58 -27.13
CA GLU A 615 -27.98 -36.39 -26.88
C GLU A 615 -27.01 -36.85 -28.00
N HIS A 616 -27.49 -37.40 -29.12
CA HIS A 616 -26.68 -37.99 -30.19
C HIS A 616 -27.17 -37.46 -31.55
N PRO A 617 -26.66 -36.32 -32.07
CA PRO A 617 -27.23 -35.66 -33.24
C PRO A 617 -27.26 -36.56 -34.47
N ASP A 618 -28.46 -36.96 -34.90
CA ASP A 618 -28.73 -37.44 -36.25
C ASP A 618 -29.26 -36.30 -37.16
N GLN A 619 -29.95 -36.62 -38.25
CA GLN A 619 -30.42 -35.64 -39.25
C GLN A 619 -31.77 -34.99 -38.89
N GLU A 620 -32.44 -35.47 -37.84
CA GLU A 620 -33.78 -35.00 -37.42
C GLU A 620 -33.79 -34.28 -36.05
N ASP A 621 -32.63 -34.15 -35.39
CA ASP A 621 -32.51 -33.60 -34.03
C ASP A 621 -32.28 -32.09 -34.02
N ASP A 622 -32.86 -31.39 -33.04
CA ASP A 622 -32.68 -29.94 -32.87
C ASP A 622 -31.50 -29.64 -31.93
N VAL A 623 -30.45 -29.05 -32.49
CA VAL A 623 -29.32 -28.50 -31.74
C VAL A 623 -29.67 -27.10 -31.25
N ASN A 624 -29.59 -26.89 -29.94
CA ASN A 624 -29.86 -25.62 -29.27
C ASN A 624 -28.51 -24.99 -28.85
N ILE A 625 -28.08 -23.96 -29.57
CA ILE A 625 -26.89 -23.19 -29.24
C ILE A 625 -27.33 -21.98 -28.40
N SER A 626 -26.65 -21.73 -27.29
CA SER A 626 -26.78 -20.51 -26.51
C SER A 626 -25.41 -19.86 -26.28
N PHE A 627 -25.38 -18.53 -26.34
CA PHE A 627 -24.21 -17.70 -26.01
C PHE A 627 -24.68 -16.34 -25.46
N ILE A 628 -23.75 -15.56 -24.96
CA ILE A 628 -24.02 -14.25 -24.37
C ILE A 628 -23.26 -13.18 -25.16
N ILE A 629 -23.96 -12.13 -25.58
CA ILE A 629 -23.32 -10.89 -26.02
C ILE A 629 -23.11 -10.02 -24.78
N PHE A 630 -21.93 -9.43 -24.68
CA PHE A 630 -21.51 -8.53 -23.61
C PHE A 630 -20.91 -7.27 -24.22
N ASN A 631 -21.00 -6.13 -23.53
CA ASN A 631 -20.35 -4.88 -23.90
C ASN A 631 -19.31 -4.52 -22.81
N SER A 632 -18.04 -4.50 -23.21
CA SER A 632 -16.88 -4.15 -22.37
C SER A 632 -16.49 -2.67 -22.40
N GLY A 633 -17.10 -1.89 -23.30
CA GLY A 633 -16.80 -0.47 -23.49
C GLY A 633 -17.59 0.46 -22.56
N GLY A 634 -17.22 1.73 -22.53
CA GLY A 634 -17.93 2.79 -21.79
C GLY A 634 -19.22 3.28 -22.45
N LEU A 635 -19.35 3.17 -23.78
CA LEU A 635 -20.55 3.58 -24.51
C LEU A 635 -21.51 2.41 -24.80
N ALA A 636 -22.78 2.75 -24.99
CA ALA A 636 -23.80 1.80 -25.43
C ALA A 636 -23.62 1.37 -26.90
N ALA A 637 -23.73 0.08 -27.15
CA ALA A 637 -23.74 -0.48 -28.49
C ALA A 637 -25.16 -0.40 -29.08
N GLU A 638 -25.37 0.39 -30.13
CA GLU A 638 -26.69 0.55 -30.76
C GLU A 638 -26.93 -0.44 -31.92
N ASN A 639 -28.19 -0.84 -32.09
CA ASN A 639 -28.65 -1.71 -33.19
C ASN A 639 -27.84 -3.02 -33.32
N VAL A 640 -27.46 -3.62 -32.19
CA VAL A 640 -26.66 -4.84 -32.14
C VAL A 640 -27.40 -5.98 -32.81
N ASN A 641 -26.78 -6.61 -33.81
CA ASN A 641 -27.40 -7.63 -34.63
C ASN A 641 -26.50 -8.87 -34.77
N VAL A 642 -27.11 -10.04 -34.50
CA VAL A 642 -26.48 -11.35 -34.66
C VAL A 642 -26.82 -11.89 -36.04
N ARG A 643 -25.82 -11.90 -36.92
CA ARG A 643 -25.88 -12.66 -38.17
C ARG A 643 -25.50 -14.11 -37.88
N THR A 644 -26.31 -15.06 -38.34
CA THR A 644 -26.07 -16.51 -38.18
C THR A 644 -26.02 -17.15 -39.55
N GLU A 645 -24.88 -17.75 -39.89
CA GLU A 645 -24.62 -18.36 -41.19
C GLU A 645 -24.20 -19.82 -41.07
N VAL A 646 -24.53 -20.62 -42.07
CA VAL A 646 -24.26 -22.06 -42.11
C VAL A 646 -23.57 -22.46 -43.42
N SER A 647 -22.62 -23.39 -43.35
CA SER A 647 -21.83 -23.91 -44.47
C SER A 647 -21.66 -25.43 -44.38
N ASP A 648 -22.05 -26.15 -45.43
CA ASP A 648 -21.88 -27.61 -45.55
C ASP A 648 -20.62 -28.02 -46.35
N ASP A 649 -19.79 -27.05 -46.76
CA ASP A 649 -18.62 -27.22 -47.65
C ASP A 649 -17.29 -26.85 -46.94
N ASP A 650 -17.06 -27.29 -45.69
CA ASP A 650 -15.89 -26.93 -44.86
C ASP A 650 -15.58 -25.39 -44.85
N GLY A 651 -16.63 -24.55 -44.90
CA GLY A 651 -16.53 -23.08 -44.85
C GLY A 651 -16.38 -22.38 -46.21
N GLY A 652 -16.43 -23.12 -47.33
CA GLY A 652 -16.25 -22.58 -48.68
C GLY A 652 -17.43 -21.76 -49.24
N ASN A 653 -18.65 -22.02 -48.76
CA ASN A 653 -19.88 -21.31 -49.15
C ASN A 653 -20.76 -21.10 -47.91
N TRP A 654 -21.10 -19.85 -47.58
CA TRP A 654 -21.96 -19.52 -46.43
C TRP A 654 -23.36 -19.12 -46.87
N SER A 655 -24.36 -19.52 -46.07
CA SER A 655 -25.77 -19.19 -46.28
C SER A 655 -26.39 -18.63 -44.99
N LEU A 656 -27.17 -17.56 -45.11
CA LEU A 656 -27.81 -16.89 -43.97
C LEU A 656 -28.94 -17.77 -43.42
N LEU A 657 -28.75 -18.30 -42.21
CA LEU A 657 -29.75 -19.08 -41.47
C LEU A 657 -30.72 -18.16 -40.73
N ARG A 658 -30.20 -17.13 -40.06
CA ARG A 658 -30.97 -16.19 -39.24
C ARG A 658 -30.23 -14.86 -39.11
N ASN A 659 -30.98 -13.77 -38.97
CA ASN A 659 -30.46 -12.45 -38.59
C ASN A 659 -31.32 -11.96 -37.41
N THR A 660 -30.72 -11.70 -36.24
CA THR A 660 -31.47 -11.39 -35.02
C THR A 660 -31.04 -10.04 -34.48
N ASP A 661 -31.97 -9.08 -34.53
CA ASP A 661 -31.84 -7.79 -33.85
C ASP A 661 -31.98 -7.98 -32.34
N ILE A 662 -31.04 -7.40 -31.59
CA ILE A 662 -30.93 -7.44 -30.14
C ILE A 662 -31.26 -6.05 -29.54
N GLY A 663 -31.29 -4.99 -30.35
CA GLY A 663 -31.46 -3.61 -29.91
C GLY A 663 -30.18 -3.01 -29.34
N THR A 664 -30.29 -2.24 -28.26
CA THR A 664 -29.15 -1.53 -27.65
C THR A 664 -28.60 -2.32 -26.45
N ILE A 665 -27.28 -2.48 -26.38
CA ILE A 665 -26.58 -3.10 -25.24
C ILE A 665 -25.73 -2.04 -24.54
N ILE A 666 -26.24 -1.53 -23.42
CA ILE A 666 -25.50 -0.63 -22.52
C ILE A 666 -24.32 -1.36 -21.85
N PRO A 667 -23.29 -0.65 -21.35
CA PRO A 667 -22.18 -1.25 -20.60
C PRO A 667 -22.66 -2.20 -19.51
N SER A 668 -21.93 -3.30 -19.31
CA SER A 668 -22.23 -4.35 -18.33
C SER A 668 -23.55 -5.11 -18.51
N PHE A 669 -24.39 -4.76 -19.48
CA PHE A 669 -25.58 -5.55 -19.79
C PHE A 669 -25.23 -6.78 -20.64
N THR A 670 -25.99 -7.86 -20.47
CA THR A 670 -25.78 -9.12 -21.20
C THR A 670 -27.02 -9.56 -21.95
N ALA A 671 -26.89 -9.81 -23.25
CA ALA A 671 -27.96 -10.34 -24.08
C ALA A 671 -27.73 -11.82 -24.37
N ARG A 672 -28.58 -12.70 -23.83
CA ARG A 672 -28.51 -14.14 -24.16
C ARG A 672 -29.21 -14.44 -25.48
N VAL A 673 -28.44 -14.97 -26.42
CA VAL A 673 -28.92 -15.46 -27.71
C VAL A 673 -29.17 -16.97 -27.60
N ASN A 674 -30.31 -17.44 -28.10
CA ASN A 674 -30.62 -18.87 -28.20
C ASN A 674 -31.08 -19.17 -29.64
N ILE A 675 -30.42 -20.13 -30.30
CA ILE A 675 -30.64 -20.48 -31.69
C ILE A 675 -30.77 -22.01 -31.80
N ASN A 676 -31.91 -22.43 -32.33
CA ASN A 676 -32.25 -23.82 -32.58
C ASN A 676 -32.06 -24.08 -34.08
N PHE A 677 -31.30 -25.12 -34.44
CA PHE A 677 -31.11 -25.52 -35.83
C PHE A 677 -30.91 -27.03 -35.95
N ARG A 678 -31.04 -27.56 -37.18
CA ARG A 678 -30.78 -28.97 -37.50
C ARG A 678 -29.56 -29.06 -38.42
N PRO A 679 -28.50 -29.79 -38.06
CA PRO A 679 -27.30 -29.93 -38.89
C PRO A 679 -27.53 -30.83 -40.10
N GLY A 680 -26.75 -30.62 -41.17
CA GLY A 680 -26.79 -31.45 -42.37
C GLY A 680 -26.03 -32.78 -42.20
N PRO A 681 -26.22 -33.74 -43.11
CA PRO A 681 -25.44 -34.98 -43.13
C PRO A 681 -23.99 -34.73 -43.55
N GLY A 682 -23.04 -34.99 -42.65
CA GLY A 682 -21.61 -34.73 -42.85
C GLY A 682 -21.14 -33.56 -42.00
N ARG A 683 -20.32 -32.67 -42.57
CA ARG A 683 -19.77 -31.52 -41.86
C ARG A 683 -20.57 -30.27 -42.12
N THR A 684 -21.15 -29.72 -41.07
CA THR A 684 -21.81 -28.41 -41.08
C THR A 684 -21.07 -27.48 -40.12
N LEU A 685 -20.55 -26.38 -40.65
CA LEU A 685 -20.07 -25.24 -39.86
C LEU A 685 -21.20 -24.24 -39.66
N ILE A 686 -21.32 -23.71 -38.45
CA ILE A 686 -22.09 -22.50 -38.16
C ILE A 686 -21.15 -21.40 -37.71
N ARG A 687 -21.44 -20.18 -38.17
CA ARG A 687 -20.80 -18.93 -37.76
C ARG A 687 -21.85 -18.00 -37.19
N PHE A 688 -21.54 -17.39 -36.04
CA PHE A 688 -22.21 -16.20 -35.54
C PHE A 688 -21.26 -15.03 -35.72
N SER A 689 -21.74 -13.94 -36.31
CA SER A 689 -21.00 -12.68 -36.43
C SER A 689 -21.86 -11.56 -35.85
N LEU A 690 -21.28 -10.78 -34.93
CA LEU A 690 -21.93 -9.57 -34.43
C LEU A 690 -21.74 -8.40 -35.39
N SER A 691 -22.62 -7.42 -35.25
CA SER A 691 -22.57 -6.12 -35.93
C SER A 691 -23.35 -5.10 -35.12
N THR A 692 -22.95 -3.84 -35.17
CA THR A 692 -23.53 -2.70 -34.44
C THR A 692 -23.45 -1.45 -35.32
N THR A 693 -24.16 -0.39 -34.96
CA THR A 693 -23.98 0.95 -35.56
C THR A 693 -23.08 1.87 -34.74
N SER A 694 -22.69 1.48 -33.52
CA SER A 694 -21.66 2.18 -32.74
C SER A 694 -20.26 1.90 -33.32
N ASP A 695 -19.30 2.79 -33.05
CA ASP A 695 -17.89 2.56 -33.37
C ASP A 695 -17.29 1.55 -32.37
N GLU A 696 -16.53 0.59 -32.90
CA GLU A 696 -15.92 -0.55 -32.19
C GLU A 696 -14.42 -0.62 -32.52
N ILE A 697 -13.56 -0.86 -31.52
CA ILE A 697 -12.10 -0.96 -31.74
C ILE A 697 -11.64 -2.41 -31.94
N ASP A 698 -12.23 -3.40 -31.24
CA ASP A 698 -11.88 -4.81 -31.41
C ASP A 698 -12.96 -5.61 -32.14
N VAL A 699 -12.68 -5.96 -33.39
CA VAL A 699 -13.55 -6.83 -34.21
C VAL A 699 -13.14 -8.31 -34.16
N SER A 700 -12.15 -8.70 -33.33
CA SER A 700 -11.59 -10.06 -33.32
C SER A 700 -12.31 -11.05 -32.39
N ASN A 701 -13.02 -10.55 -31.39
CA ASN A 701 -13.88 -11.26 -30.43
C ASN A 701 -15.36 -11.33 -30.88
N ASN A 702 -15.65 -10.83 -32.09
CA ASN A 702 -16.98 -10.60 -32.63
C ASN A 702 -17.50 -11.72 -33.57
N GLU A 703 -16.72 -12.79 -33.78
CA GLU A 703 -17.16 -14.00 -34.49
C GLU A 703 -16.97 -15.27 -33.64
N LEU A 704 -17.94 -16.19 -33.70
CA LEU A 704 -17.90 -17.52 -33.09
C LEU A 704 -18.23 -18.58 -34.16
N GLU A 705 -17.31 -19.52 -34.41
CA GLU A 705 -17.54 -20.66 -35.30
C GLU A 705 -17.64 -21.98 -34.52
N LEU A 706 -18.58 -22.83 -34.92
CA LEU A 706 -18.81 -24.16 -34.35
C LEU A 706 -18.92 -25.20 -35.49
N LEU A 707 -18.18 -26.31 -35.35
CA LEU A 707 -18.18 -27.43 -36.30
C LEU A 707 -19.01 -28.60 -35.75
N PHE A 708 -19.94 -29.08 -36.57
CA PHE A 708 -20.72 -30.30 -36.35
C PHE A 708 -20.31 -31.34 -37.40
N ASP A 709 -19.97 -32.56 -36.98
CA ASP A 709 -19.56 -33.68 -37.86
C ASP A 709 -20.56 -34.84 -37.64
N VAL A 710 -21.68 -34.78 -38.37
CA VAL A 710 -22.82 -35.71 -38.28
C VAL A 710 -22.54 -36.95 -39.11
N ALA A 711 -22.46 -38.11 -38.45
CA ALA A 711 -22.10 -39.36 -39.10
C ALA A 711 -23.10 -39.78 -40.20
N GLY A 712 -22.59 -39.92 -41.43
CA GLY A 712 -23.41 -40.30 -42.60
C GLY A 712 -24.05 -41.69 -42.51
N PRO A 713 -25.08 -41.97 -43.33
CA PRO A 713 -25.97 -43.12 -43.16
C PRO A 713 -25.25 -44.48 -43.28
N ALA A 714 -25.32 -45.27 -42.21
CA ALA A 714 -24.83 -46.65 -42.17
C ALA A 714 -25.73 -47.59 -43.00
N PHE A 715 -25.22 -48.07 -44.14
CA PHE A 715 -25.95 -48.99 -45.01
C PHE A 715 -26.23 -50.34 -44.34
N HIS A 716 -27.51 -50.65 -44.11
CA HIS A 716 -27.97 -52.04 -43.92
C HIS A 716 -28.67 -52.56 -45.18
N PHE A 717 -28.19 -53.70 -45.69
CA PHE A 717 -28.75 -54.40 -46.84
C PHE A 717 -29.40 -55.72 -46.42
N GLU A 718 -30.65 -55.95 -46.81
CA GLU A 718 -31.16 -57.29 -47.15
C GLU A 718 -31.86 -57.25 -48.52
N GLN A 719 -31.85 -58.36 -49.25
CA GLN A 719 -32.21 -58.39 -50.68
C GLN A 719 -33.26 -59.45 -51.03
N GLY A 720 -34.39 -58.98 -51.57
CA GLY A 720 -35.28 -59.78 -52.43
C GLY A 720 -36.60 -60.24 -51.78
N THR A 721 -37.68 -60.47 -52.53
CA THR A 721 -37.84 -60.46 -54.00
C THR A 721 -39.24 -60.02 -54.44
N GLY A 722 -39.38 -59.37 -55.60
CA GLY A 722 -40.68 -59.04 -56.20
C GLY A 722 -40.56 -58.05 -57.37
N LEU A 723 -40.80 -58.49 -58.61
CA LEU A 723 -40.57 -57.68 -59.82
C LEU A 723 -41.85 -57.31 -60.59
N LEU A 724 -42.15 -56.00 -60.61
CA LEU A 724 -42.33 -55.16 -61.81
C LEU A 724 -43.53 -55.32 -62.80
N ARG A 725 -44.17 -54.15 -63.05
CA ARG A 725 -44.46 -53.53 -64.38
C ARG A 725 -45.72 -54.03 -65.18
N PRO A 726 -46.18 -53.35 -66.27
CA PRO A 726 -47.18 -52.27 -66.10
C PRO A 726 -48.24 -52.11 -67.24
N SER A 727 -48.99 -50.99 -67.17
CA SER A 727 -49.33 -50.07 -68.28
C SER A 727 -50.45 -50.36 -69.31
N SER A 728 -50.89 -49.22 -69.88
CA SER A 728 -51.61 -49.02 -71.14
C SER A 728 -53.14 -49.19 -71.19
N ILE A 729 -53.80 -48.13 -71.68
CA ILE A 729 -55.23 -48.00 -72.03
C ILE A 729 -56.22 -47.98 -70.86
N VAL A 730 -56.66 -46.77 -70.48
CA VAL A 730 -57.92 -46.54 -69.75
C VAL A 730 -58.97 -46.09 -70.76
N ARG A 731 -60.19 -46.63 -70.67
CA ARG A 731 -61.37 -46.14 -71.43
C ARG A 731 -62.31 -45.40 -70.48
N PRO A 732 -63.15 -44.46 -70.97
CA PRO A 732 -64.24 -43.92 -70.17
C PRO A 732 -65.10 -45.06 -69.61
N SER A 733 -65.45 -44.96 -68.32
CA SER A 733 -66.08 -45.99 -67.46
C SER A 733 -65.25 -47.24 -67.08
N SER A 734 -63.95 -47.30 -67.39
CA SER A 734 -63.04 -48.25 -66.73
C SER A 734 -62.60 -47.74 -65.36
N THR A 735 -63.12 -48.33 -64.28
CA THR A 735 -62.61 -48.07 -62.91
C THR A 735 -61.39 -48.95 -62.66
N ILE A 736 -60.30 -48.35 -62.16
CA ILE A 736 -59.09 -49.05 -61.70
C ILE A 736 -58.81 -48.54 -60.28
N SER A 737 -58.52 -49.45 -59.35
CA SER A 737 -58.10 -49.13 -58.00
C SER A 737 -56.58 -49.24 -57.89
N VAL A 738 -55.96 -48.34 -57.13
CA VAL A 738 -54.53 -48.33 -56.81
C VAL A 738 -54.40 -47.85 -55.36
N ASP A 739 -53.62 -48.54 -54.54
CA ASP A 739 -53.30 -48.11 -53.18
C ASP A 739 -52.25 -46.99 -53.21
N TYR A 740 -52.41 -45.99 -52.35
CA TYR A 740 -51.57 -44.81 -52.28
C TYR A 740 -51.50 -44.29 -50.84
N ASP A 741 -50.38 -43.65 -50.50
CA ASP A 741 -50.29 -42.63 -49.45
C ASP A 741 -49.35 -41.56 -50.00
N VAL A 742 -49.87 -40.35 -50.27
CA VAL A 742 -49.17 -39.32 -51.06
C VAL A 742 -49.48 -37.91 -50.51
N PHE A 743 -48.44 -37.07 -50.53
CA PHE A 743 -48.40 -35.75 -49.92
C PHE A 743 -48.66 -34.59 -50.92
N ASN A 744 -49.04 -33.44 -50.35
CA ASN A 744 -48.63 -32.08 -50.77
C ASN A 744 -49.25 -31.44 -52.05
N GLN A 745 -49.04 -30.12 -52.14
CA GLN A 745 -48.73 -29.25 -53.31
C GLN A 745 -49.48 -27.90 -53.35
N GLY A 746 -49.77 -27.31 -52.18
CA GLY A 746 -50.20 -25.90 -51.98
C GLY A 746 -51.55 -25.49 -52.61
N PRO A 747 -51.90 -24.18 -52.63
CA PRO A 747 -51.48 -23.09 -51.73
C PRO A 747 -52.63 -22.61 -50.81
N SER A 748 -52.28 -22.14 -49.59
CA SER A 748 -53.17 -21.66 -48.51
C SER A 748 -54.16 -22.69 -47.91
N TRP A 749 -54.54 -22.47 -46.65
CA TRP A 749 -55.34 -23.35 -45.80
C TRP A 749 -56.58 -22.62 -45.26
N GLY A 750 -57.54 -23.39 -44.70
CA GLY A 750 -58.66 -22.89 -43.90
C GLY A 750 -60.01 -23.48 -44.38
N ASP A 751 -60.75 -24.25 -43.58
CA ASP A 751 -60.52 -24.71 -42.20
C ASP A 751 -61.33 -25.99 -41.90
N LEU A 752 -61.16 -26.51 -40.69
CA LEU A 752 -62.19 -27.23 -39.92
C LEU A 752 -62.52 -28.68 -40.31
N VAL A 753 -63.30 -29.33 -39.43
CA VAL A 753 -64.00 -30.60 -39.69
C VAL A 753 -65.05 -30.38 -40.78
N LEU A 754 -64.73 -30.78 -42.01
CA LEU A 754 -65.65 -30.68 -43.14
C LEU A 754 -66.67 -31.83 -43.09
N GLN A 755 -67.82 -31.58 -42.45
CA GLN A 755 -69.01 -32.43 -42.66
C GLN A 755 -69.49 -32.26 -44.11
N LEU A 756 -69.34 -33.30 -44.93
CA LEU A 756 -69.83 -33.31 -46.30
C LEU A 756 -71.35 -33.40 -46.34
N PHE A 757 -72.02 -32.24 -46.43
CA PHE A 757 -73.45 -32.15 -46.69
C PHE A 757 -73.73 -32.23 -48.20
N LEU A 758 -74.58 -33.18 -48.62
CA LEU A 758 -75.14 -33.19 -49.98
C LEU A 758 -76.35 -32.25 -50.05
N GLY A 759 -76.10 -30.98 -50.36
CA GLY A 759 -77.11 -29.92 -50.49
C GLY A 759 -76.86 -28.75 -49.53
N ASP A 760 -77.61 -27.66 -49.72
CA ASP A 760 -77.60 -26.50 -48.82
C ASP A 760 -78.06 -26.91 -47.40
N PRO A 761 -77.34 -26.57 -46.32
CA PRO A 761 -77.73 -26.95 -44.97
C PRO A 761 -79.06 -26.35 -44.48
N GLU A 762 -79.42 -25.12 -44.88
CA GLU A 762 -80.69 -24.51 -44.48
C GLU A 762 -81.88 -25.01 -45.32
N GLU A 763 -81.63 -25.46 -46.56
CA GLU A 763 -82.63 -26.16 -47.39
C GLU A 763 -82.60 -27.71 -47.24
N GLY A 764 -81.78 -28.26 -46.33
CA GLY A 764 -81.88 -29.66 -45.86
C GLY A 764 -80.91 -30.69 -46.44
N GLY A 765 -79.65 -30.32 -46.72
CA GLY A 765 -78.59 -31.26 -47.08
C GLY A 765 -78.30 -32.33 -46.00
N THR A 766 -77.60 -33.42 -46.36
CA THR A 766 -77.37 -34.60 -45.47
C THR A 766 -75.87 -34.94 -45.25
N PRO A 767 -75.40 -35.18 -44.00
CA PRO A 767 -73.98 -35.45 -43.66
C PRO A 767 -73.61 -36.93 -43.41
N LEU A 768 -72.31 -37.23 -43.19
CA LEU A 768 -71.70 -38.55 -42.93
C LEU A 768 -70.63 -38.49 -41.81
N THR A 769 -70.45 -39.53 -40.96
CA THR A 769 -69.71 -39.40 -39.64
C THR A 769 -69.07 -40.67 -39.01
N ALA A 770 -67.83 -40.52 -38.47
CA ALA A 770 -67.26 -41.09 -37.20
C ALA A 770 -67.12 -42.66 -37.02
N PRO A 771 -66.60 -43.26 -35.88
CA PRO A 771 -66.12 -42.73 -34.57
C PRO A 771 -64.90 -43.45 -33.86
N PHE A 772 -64.74 -43.18 -32.54
CA PHE A 772 -63.81 -43.68 -31.46
C PHE A 772 -63.84 -45.22 -31.18
N ASP A 773 -63.07 -45.87 -30.27
CA ASP A 773 -62.33 -45.54 -28.99
C ASP A 773 -61.14 -46.57 -28.77
N ALA A 774 -60.30 -46.73 -27.73
CA ALA A 774 -60.12 -46.32 -26.30
C ALA A 774 -58.64 -46.59 -25.86
N GLY A 775 -58.08 -46.38 -24.63
CA GLY A 775 -58.53 -45.81 -23.33
C GLY A 775 -57.71 -46.33 -22.10
N ARG A 776 -57.49 -45.50 -21.05
CA ARG A 776 -56.60 -45.65 -19.83
C ARG A 776 -55.08 -45.51 -20.10
N VAL A 777 -54.24 -44.89 -19.23
CA VAL A 777 -54.20 -44.79 -17.74
C VAL A 777 -54.25 -43.34 -17.20
N GLN A 778 -54.25 -43.17 -15.86
CA GLN A 778 -54.40 -41.94 -15.05
C GLN A 778 -53.06 -41.20 -14.73
N PRO A 779 -53.09 -39.98 -14.14
CA PRO A 779 -52.01 -38.97 -14.28
C PRO A 779 -51.15 -38.69 -13.02
N MET A 780 -50.06 -37.93 -13.21
CA MET A 780 -49.36 -36.98 -12.29
C MET A 780 -47.94 -36.67 -12.85
N THR A 781 -47.31 -35.50 -12.74
CA THR A 781 -47.73 -34.17 -12.24
C THR A 781 -46.84 -33.09 -12.89
N TRP A 782 -47.36 -31.88 -13.12
CA TRP A 782 -46.55 -30.66 -13.11
C TRP A 782 -47.36 -29.52 -12.47
N ALA A 783 -46.71 -28.80 -11.56
CA ALA A 783 -47.11 -27.49 -11.03
C ALA A 783 -45.81 -26.67 -10.91
N ASN A 784 -45.78 -25.35 -11.03
CA ASN A 784 -46.86 -24.36 -11.13
C ASN A 784 -46.85 -23.71 -12.55
N GLY A 785 -47.75 -22.82 -12.99
CA GLY A 785 -48.82 -22.08 -12.32
C GLY A 785 -48.34 -20.72 -11.75
N SER A 786 -48.88 -19.56 -12.08
CA SER A 786 -49.74 -19.12 -13.20
C SER A 786 -49.89 -17.60 -13.06
N LEU A 787 -49.98 -16.83 -14.16
CA LEU A 787 -50.63 -15.52 -14.09
C LEU A 787 -51.60 -15.31 -15.25
N GLU A 788 -52.87 -15.45 -14.90
CA GLU A 788 -54.02 -14.64 -15.31
C GLU A 788 -54.08 -14.10 -16.76
N ALA A 789 -54.84 -14.80 -17.60
CA ALA A 789 -55.41 -14.23 -18.81
C ALA A 789 -56.92 -14.56 -18.92
N LEU A 790 -57.74 -13.50 -18.83
CA LEU A 790 -59.08 -13.35 -19.41
C LEU A 790 -60.26 -14.21 -18.90
N ALA A 791 -61.43 -13.57 -18.89
CA ALA A 791 -62.74 -14.17 -18.61
C ALA A 791 -63.33 -14.85 -19.88
N PRO A 792 -64.32 -15.76 -19.76
CA PRO A 792 -64.58 -16.81 -20.76
C PRO A 792 -65.26 -16.42 -22.09
N ASP A 793 -65.43 -15.14 -22.40
CA ASP A 793 -66.54 -14.65 -23.24
C ASP A 793 -66.14 -14.16 -24.66
N ALA A 794 -64.94 -14.51 -25.14
CA ALA A 794 -64.40 -14.04 -26.42
C ALA A 794 -64.42 -15.10 -27.54
N THR A 795 -65.48 -15.11 -28.37
CA THR A 795 -65.54 -15.91 -29.61
C THR A 795 -65.61 -15.01 -30.85
N GLY A 796 -64.73 -15.23 -31.83
CA GLY A 796 -64.72 -14.51 -33.11
C GLY A 796 -64.44 -15.42 -34.30
N LEU A 797 -65.06 -15.13 -35.45
CA LEU A 797 -64.86 -15.82 -36.72
C LEU A 797 -64.16 -14.87 -37.72
N ILE A 798 -63.29 -15.44 -38.56
CA ILE A 798 -62.73 -14.75 -39.73
C ILE A 798 -63.00 -15.62 -40.96
N TYR A 799 -63.55 -15.02 -42.01
CA TYR A 799 -63.77 -15.66 -43.31
C TYR A 799 -62.98 -14.93 -44.38
N ILE A 800 -62.47 -15.66 -45.39
CA ILE A 800 -61.96 -15.07 -46.63
C ILE A 800 -62.86 -15.54 -47.78
N VAL A 801 -63.37 -14.58 -48.55
CA VAL A 801 -64.09 -14.81 -49.80
C VAL A 801 -63.33 -14.10 -50.91
N MET A 802 -63.08 -14.79 -52.03
CA MET A 802 -62.55 -14.18 -53.25
C MET A 802 -63.61 -14.24 -54.35
N ASP A 803 -64.19 -13.08 -54.66
CA ASP A 803 -65.00 -12.87 -55.86
C ASP A 803 -64.06 -12.55 -57.06
N PRO A 804 -64.19 -13.20 -58.24
CA PRO A 804 -63.32 -12.95 -59.41
C PRO A 804 -63.42 -11.56 -60.08
N GLY A 805 -63.86 -10.50 -59.37
CA GLY A 805 -64.32 -9.22 -59.93
C GLY A 805 -63.41 -7.98 -59.80
N GLY A 806 -62.57 -7.89 -58.75
CA GLY A 806 -61.53 -6.85 -58.59
C GLY A 806 -61.93 -5.46 -58.06
N ILE A 807 -60.89 -4.62 -57.80
CA ILE A 807 -60.88 -3.24 -57.24
C ILE A 807 -61.01 -3.13 -55.69
N TYR A 808 -60.02 -2.47 -55.05
CA TYR A 808 -59.92 -2.18 -53.58
C TYR A 808 -61.02 -1.23 -53.05
N PRO A 809 -61.44 -1.29 -51.75
CA PRO A 809 -60.83 -0.44 -50.70
C PRO A 809 -60.96 -0.86 -49.18
N ARG A 810 -60.23 -0.11 -48.32
CA ARG A 810 -60.45 0.41 -46.91
C ARG A 810 -61.84 0.27 -46.21
N PHE A 811 -62.10 0.53 -44.90
CA PHE A 811 -61.44 0.57 -43.54
C PHE A 811 -62.52 1.03 -42.48
N MET A 812 -62.29 0.81 -41.15
CA MET A 812 -62.85 1.58 -39.96
C MET A 812 -64.39 1.54 -39.66
N ILE A 813 -64.99 2.05 -38.54
CA ILE A 813 -64.82 2.16 -37.04
C ILE A 813 -66.19 2.66 -36.43
N ASP A 814 -66.53 2.42 -35.14
CA ASP A 814 -67.03 3.42 -34.11
C ASP A 814 -68.16 3.02 -33.07
N SER A 815 -67.95 3.42 -31.78
CA SER A 815 -68.84 3.91 -30.67
C SER A 815 -70.28 3.40 -30.35
N PRO A 816 -70.93 3.81 -29.20
CA PRO A 816 -70.50 4.47 -27.93
C PRO A 816 -70.94 3.65 -26.66
N VAL A 817 -71.18 4.08 -25.39
CA VAL A 817 -71.38 5.37 -24.66
C VAL A 817 -71.12 5.26 -23.11
N LYS A 818 -70.70 6.37 -22.47
CA LYS A 818 -70.95 6.88 -21.08
C LYS A 818 -70.96 5.98 -19.81
N SER A 819 -70.14 6.42 -18.83
CA SER A 819 -70.62 6.75 -17.47
C SER A 819 -70.04 8.12 -17.03
N LEU A 820 -70.31 8.62 -15.82
CA LEU A 820 -69.83 9.93 -15.33
C LEU A 820 -68.94 9.74 -14.09
N ILE A 821 -67.72 10.27 -14.15
CA ILE A 821 -66.83 10.59 -13.02
C ILE A 821 -66.21 11.95 -13.37
N GLU A 822 -65.91 12.78 -12.37
CA GLU A 822 -65.20 14.05 -12.59
C GLU A 822 -63.78 13.78 -13.10
N ILE A 823 -63.35 14.52 -14.12
CA ILE A 823 -62.08 14.31 -14.82
C ILE A 823 -61.10 15.32 -14.28
N ASN A 824 -60.09 14.86 -13.57
CA ASN A 824 -58.98 15.64 -13.06
C ASN A 824 -58.08 16.12 -14.23
N GLU A 825 -58.04 17.43 -14.50
CA GLU A 825 -57.16 18.00 -15.54
C GLU A 825 -55.74 18.28 -15.01
N ALA A 826 -54.88 17.25 -15.07
CA ALA A 826 -53.53 17.27 -14.49
C ALA A 826 -52.66 18.48 -14.90
N PRO A 827 -51.72 18.94 -14.04
CA PRO A 827 -51.10 20.25 -14.16
C PRO A 827 -50.45 20.49 -15.52
N ARG A 828 -50.60 21.69 -16.08
CA ARG A 828 -49.99 22.10 -17.36
C ARG A 828 -48.81 23.04 -17.15
N VAL A 829 -47.75 22.83 -17.93
CA VAL A 829 -46.59 23.73 -18.02
C VAL A 829 -47.01 25.07 -18.66
N ILE A 830 -46.60 26.18 -18.05
CA ILE A 830 -46.78 27.55 -18.57
C ILE A 830 -45.51 28.02 -19.30
N GLU A 831 -44.35 27.89 -18.67
CA GLU A 831 -43.08 28.42 -19.16
C GLU A 831 -41.90 27.47 -18.85
N ARG A 832 -40.77 27.72 -19.51
CA ARG A 832 -39.46 27.10 -19.22
C ARG A 832 -38.46 28.22 -18.96
N PRO A 833 -37.95 28.37 -17.73
CA PRO A 833 -37.01 29.42 -17.40
C PRO A 833 -35.60 29.01 -17.81
N SER A 834 -34.79 29.99 -18.23
CA SER A 834 -33.36 29.79 -18.42
C SER A 834 -32.53 30.68 -17.49
N VAL A 835 -31.42 30.13 -17.02
CA VAL A 835 -30.59 30.66 -15.93
C VAL A 835 -29.14 30.68 -16.40
N VAL A 836 -28.44 31.77 -16.07
CA VAL A 836 -26.99 31.86 -16.27
C VAL A 836 -26.34 32.13 -14.91
N ILE A 837 -25.30 31.36 -14.58
CA ILE A 837 -24.54 31.47 -13.33
C ILE A 837 -23.04 31.48 -13.70
N LEU A 838 -22.20 32.03 -12.82
CA LEU A 838 -20.76 31.77 -12.85
C LEU A 838 -20.49 30.55 -11.96
N GLU A 839 -19.47 29.78 -12.31
CA GLU A 839 -18.90 28.70 -11.50
C GLU A 839 -18.61 29.12 -10.05
N ASP A 840 -17.71 30.09 -9.84
CA ASP A 840 -17.46 30.75 -8.54
C ASP A 840 -18.57 31.75 -8.12
N GLY A 841 -19.78 31.60 -8.64
CA GLY A 841 -20.88 32.54 -8.42
C GLY A 841 -21.69 32.28 -7.15
N GLU A 842 -22.23 33.36 -6.55
CA GLU A 842 -23.35 33.19 -5.59
C GLU A 842 -24.55 32.51 -6.29
N GLY A 843 -25.09 31.48 -5.63
CA GLY A 843 -26.21 30.67 -6.14
C GLY A 843 -27.44 31.49 -6.52
N ARG A 844 -28.10 31.07 -7.61
CA ARG A 844 -29.19 31.80 -8.26
C ARG A 844 -30.55 31.20 -7.94
N ASN A 845 -31.42 32.02 -7.35
CA ASN A 845 -32.77 31.62 -6.97
C ASN A 845 -33.75 31.71 -8.16
N VAL A 846 -34.47 30.62 -8.42
CA VAL A 846 -35.55 30.50 -9.41
C VAL A 846 -36.87 30.26 -8.69
N ARG A 847 -37.94 30.92 -9.13
CA ARG A 847 -39.30 30.64 -8.65
C ARG A 847 -39.93 29.57 -9.54
N ILE A 848 -40.44 28.49 -8.95
CA ILE A 848 -40.99 27.35 -9.71
C ILE A 848 -42.50 27.18 -9.62
N ASP A 849 -43.19 27.83 -8.66
CA ASP A 849 -44.66 27.79 -8.61
C ASP A 849 -45.34 28.48 -9.81
N THR A 850 -44.64 29.39 -10.49
CA THR A 850 -45.15 30.07 -11.71
C THR A 850 -44.97 29.25 -12.99
N LEU A 851 -44.23 28.13 -12.95
CA LEU A 851 -43.94 27.33 -14.14
C LEU A 851 -45.11 26.45 -14.58
N PHE A 852 -46.12 26.30 -13.72
CA PHE A 852 -47.26 25.43 -13.93
C PHE A 852 -48.56 26.13 -13.55
N SER A 853 -49.67 25.68 -14.15
CA SER A 853 -51.01 25.94 -13.63
C SER A 853 -51.82 24.66 -13.68
N ASP A 854 -52.79 24.58 -12.79
CA ASP A 854 -53.85 23.59 -12.79
C ASP A 854 -55.18 24.35 -12.94
N ASP A 855 -56.24 23.71 -13.46
CA ASP A 855 -57.57 24.31 -13.59
C ASP A 855 -58.54 23.84 -12.47
N ASP A 856 -58.24 22.72 -11.81
CA ASP A 856 -59.02 22.16 -10.70
C ASP A 856 -58.33 22.41 -9.33
N ASN A 857 -56.99 22.38 -9.27
CA ASN A 857 -56.19 22.64 -8.06
C ASN A 857 -55.60 24.07 -8.01
N ILE A 858 -55.29 24.56 -6.79
CA ILE A 858 -54.51 25.80 -6.58
C ILE A 858 -53.04 25.48 -6.27
N SER A 859 -52.11 26.41 -6.50
CA SER A 859 -50.66 26.14 -6.39
C SER A 859 -50.15 25.77 -4.99
N SER A 860 -50.92 26.01 -3.93
CA SER A 860 -50.63 25.52 -2.57
C SER A 860 -50.92 24.02 -2.38
N ASP A 861 -51.68 23.44 -3.31
CA ASP A 861 -52.23 22.09 -3.25
C ASP A 861 -51.54 21.19 -4.31
N LEU A 862 -50.45 21.68 -4.90
CA LEU A 862 -49.57 20.96 -5.83
C LEU A 862 -48.27 20.56 -5.12
N GLU A 863 -47.86 19.29 -5.29
CA GLU A 863 -46.58 18.79 -4.83
C GLU A 863 -45.52 18.95 -5.93
N TYR A 864 -44.38 19.56 -5.60
CA TYR A 864 -43.27 19.78 -6.52
C TYR A 864 -42.08 18.88 -6.11
N ARG A 865 -41.51 18.16 -7.08
CA ARG A 865 -40.30 17.35 -6.90
C ARG A 865 -39.26 17.73 -7.93
N ILE A 866 -38.04 17.94 -7.44
CA ILE A 866 -36.83 18.18 -8.24
C ILE A 866 -36.00 16.90 -8.14
N GLU A 867 -35.39 16.46 -9.24
CA GLU A 867 -34.37 15.41 -9.18
C GLU A 867 -32.98 16.06 -9.23
N PRO A 868 -31.98 15.51 -8.49
CA PRO A 868 -30.63 16.05 -8.53
C PRO A 868 -30.08 15.97 -9.96
N VAL A 869 -29.25 16.95 -10.33
CA VAL A 869 -28.48 16.95 -11.56
C VAL A 869 -27.02 17.11 -11.17
N GLU A 870 -26.20 16.24 -11.74
CA GLU A 870 -24.75 16.21 -11.60
C GLU A 870 -24.14 17.59 -11.92
N GLY A 871 -23.27 18.09 -11.04
CA GLY A 871 -22.68 19.41 -11.14
C GLY A 871 -23.54 20.57 -10.64
N LEU A 872 -24.77 20.32 -10.14
CA LEU A 872 -25.70 21.36 -9.68
C LEU A 872 -26.32 21.06 -8.31
N ASN A 873 -25.81 21.72 -7.27
CA ASN A 873 -26.44 21.80 -5.96
C ASN A 873 -27.79 22.56 -6.05
N THR A 874 -28.88 21.89 -5.70
CA THR A 874 -30.24 22.48 -5.68
C THR A 874 -30.87 22.43 -4.30
N GLU A 875 -31.36 23.58 -3.82
CA GLU A 875 -32.02 23.70 -2.50
C GLU A 875 -33.42 24.32 -2.65
N MET A 876 -34.45 23.54 -2.33
CA MET A 876 -35.85 23.93 -2.45
C MET A 876 -36.37 24.60 -1.17
N LYS A 877 -37.01 25.76 -1.28
CA LYS A 877 -37.55 26.57 -0.18
C LYS A 877 -38.99 27.01 -0.46
N ILE A 878 -39.88 26.75 0.50
CA ILE A 878 -41.31 27.11 0.41
C ILE A 878 -41.57 28.43 1.15
N GLY A 879 -42.11 29.41 0.44
CA GLY A 879 -42.42 30.77 0.92
C GLY A 879 -43.90 30.97 1.30
N PRO A 880 -44.24 31.78 2.31
CA PRO A 880 -45.63 32.01 2.71
C PRO A 880 -46.35 33.02 1.79
N PRO A 881 -47.54 32.73 1.24
CA PRO A 881 -48.30 31.47 1.27
C PRO A 881 -48.35 30.81 -0.12
N GLY A 882 -47.50 29.79 -0.35
CA GLY A 882 -47.52 28.98 -1.57
C GLY A 882 -46.57 29.45 -2.67
N GLU A 883 -45.53 30.23 -2.34
CA GLU A 883 -44.41 30.44 -3.26
C GLU A 883 -43.43 29.28 -3.14
N VAL A 884 -42.82 28.86 -4.25
CA VAL A 884 -41.83 27.76 -4.26
C VAL A 884 -40.59 28.24 -4.99
N TRP A 885 -39.48 28.28 -4.26
CA TRP A 885 -38.20 28.78 -4.72
C TRP A 885 -37.15 27.66 -4.74
N VAL A 886 -36.23 27.72 -5.69
CA VAL A 886 -35.10 26.79 -5.84
C VAL A 886 -33.84 27.62 -5.94
N ASN A 887 -32.94 27.48 -4.98
CA ASN A 887 -31.58 28.01 -5.12
C ASN A 887 -30.75 27.00 -5.92
N ILE A 888 -30.17 27.45 -7.03
CA ILE A 888 -29.29 26.65 -7.89
C ILE A 888 -27.88 27.19 -7.72
N THR A 889 -26.95 26.36 -7.29
CA THR A 889 -25.52 26.68 -7.19
C THR A 889 -24.77 25.59 -7.95
N PRO A 890 -23.78 25.91 -8.80
CA PRO A 890 -22.93 24.86 -9.34
C PRO A 890 -22.21 24.11 -8.20
N GLU A 891 -21.75 22.90 -8.51
CA GLU A 891 -20.65 22.29 -7.77
C GLU A 891 -19.37 23.08 -8.07
N ARG A 892 -18.39 22.99 -7.17
CA ARG A 892 -17.13 23.69 -7.36
C ARG A 892 -16.39 23.08 -8.56
N ASP A 893 -15.75 23.93 -9.36
CA ASP A 893 -14.97 23.55 -10.55
C ASP A 893 -15.85 22.84 -11.62
N TRP A 894 -17.14 23.24 -11.73
CA TRP A 894 -18.10 22.72 -12.72
C TRP A 894 -18.70 23.82 -13.60
N TRP A 895 -18.59 23.65 -14.92
CA TRP A 895 -19.21 24.49 -15.94
C TRP A 895 -19.90 23.67 -17.03
N GLY A 896 -20.83 24.29 -17.76
CA GLY A 896 -21.56 23.63 -18.85
C GLY A 896 -23.03 24.04 -18.97
N ASN A 897 -23.83 23.20 -19.63
CA ASN A 897 -25.27 23.38 -19.72
C ASN A 897 -25.99 22.14 -19.17
N ALA A 898 -26.93 22.36 -18.26
CA ALA A 898 -27.74 21.31 -17.64
C ALA A 898 -29.22 21.72 -17.61
N SER A 899 -30.12 20.73 -17.62
CA SER A 899 -31.58 20.97 -17.60
C SER A 899 -32.19 20.29 -16.37
N ILE A 900 -32.47 21.05 -15.31
CA ILE A 900 -32.99 20.50 -14.05
C ILE A 900 -34.45 20.04 -14.26
N PRO A 901 -34.77 18.75 -14.05
CA PRO A 901 -36.13 18.24 -14.15
C PRO A 901 -36.96 18.70 -12.94
N VAL A 902 -38.09 19.35 -13.22
CA VAL A 902 -39.09 19.74 -12.22
C VAL A 902 -40.38 19.01 -12.52
N THR A 903 -40.72 18.07 -11.67
CA THR A 903 -42.01 17.35 -11.69
C THR A 903 -43.00 18.08 -10.78
N VAL A 904 -44.24 18.22 -11.23
CA VAL A 904 -45.38 18.68 -10.42
C VAL A 904 -46.46 17.60 -10.39
N SER A 905 -47.20 17.52 -9.28
CA SER A 905 -48.27 16.57 -9.02
C SER A 905 -49.45 17.26 -8.35
N ASP A 906 -50.67 16.92 -8.74
CA ASP A 906 -51.92 17.28 -8.04
C ASP A 906 -52.41 16.19 -7.06
N GLY A 907 -51.70 15.05 -7.01
CA GLY A 907 -52.05 13.84 -6.26
C GLY A 907 -52.77 12.74 -7.06
N LEU A 908 -53.14 13.00 -8.31
CA LEU A 908 -53.89 12.13 -9.24
C LEU A 908 -53.26 12.06 -10.65
N GLY A 909 -52.47 13.05 -11.05
CA GLY A 909 -51.72 13.14 -12.30
C GLY A 909 -50.46 14.01 -12.13
N THR A 910 -49.50 13.87 -13.06
CA THR A 910 -48.19 14.52 -12.99
C THR A 910 -47.77 15.14 -14.32
N ASN A 911 -46.91 16.15 -14.26
CA ASN A 911 -46.28 16.75 -15.44
C ASN A 911 -44.83 17.18 -15.15
N LEU A 912 -44.02 17.28 -16.20
CA LEU A 912 -42.58 17.50 -16.14
C LEU A 912 -42.17 18.68 -17.03
N THR A 913 -41.43 19.62 -16.45
CA THR A 913 -40.73 20.67 -17.19
C THR A 913 -39.26 20.71 -16.80
N PHE A 914 -38.49 21.56 -17.47
CA PHE A 914 -37.06 21.72 -17.23
C PHE A 914 -36.72 23.20 -16.96
N ILE A 915 -35.75 23.41 -16.07
CA ILE A 915 -35.04 24.69 -15.90
C ILE A 915 -33.70 24.56 -16.64
N ASP A 916 -33.48 25.35 -17.68
CA ASP A 916 -32.23 25.29 -18.44
C ASP A 916 -31.18 26.19 -17.79
N VAL A 917 -30.11 25.59 -17.27
CA VAL A 917 -29.01 26.26 -16.56
C VAL A 917 -27.77 26.25 -17.43
N SER A 918 -27.12 27.41 -17.54
CA SER A 918 -25.84 27.59 -18.22
C SER A 918 -24.83 28.18 -17.23
N VAL A 919 -23.81 27.40 -16.88
CA VAL A 919 -22.73 27.82 -16.00
C VAL A 919 -21.52 28.17 -16.85
N ILE A 920 -21.04 29.39 -16.67
CA ILE A 920 -19.88 29.94 -17.37
C ILE A 920 -18.65 29.75 -16.47
N PRO A 921 -17.53 29.20 -16.99
CA PRO A 921 -16.34 28.97 -16.19
C PRO A 921 -15.65 30.27 -15.76
N VAL A 922 -14.81 30.17 -14.74
CA VAL A 922 -13.99 31.25 -14.20
C VAL A 922 -12.54 30.75 -14.14
N ASN A 923 -11.64 31.36 -14.92
CA ASN A 923 -10.26 30.89 -15.10
C ASN A 923 -9.52 30.68 -13.76
N ASP A 924 -9.18 29.43 -13.45
CA ASP A 924 -8.49 29.01 -12.22
C ASP A 924 -6.96 28.85 -12.50
N PRO A 925 -6.07 28.89 -11.48
CA PRO A 925 -4.65 28.64 -11.69
C PRO A 925 -4.38 27.18 -12.11
N PRO A 926 -3.38 26.93 -12.99
CA PRO A 926 -2.95 25.57 -13.31
C PRO A 926 -2.60 24.72 -12.08
N VAL A 927 -2.88 23.42 -12.18
CA VAL A 927 -2.56 22.41 -11.16
C VAL A 927 -1.30 21.66 -11.58
N VAL A 928 -0.31 21.55 -10.68
CA VAL A 928 0.89 20.70 -10.91
C VAL A 928 0.63 19.30 -10.34
N GLU A 929 0.83 18.27 -11.15
CA GLU A 929 0.68 16.88 -10.72
C GLU A 929 1.78 16.47 -9.74
N ASN A 930 1.43 15.67 -8.73
CA ASN A 930 2.36 15.08 -7.75
C ASN A 930 3.13 16.10 -6.86
N ALA A 931 2.74 17.37 -6.85
CA ALA A 931 3.40 18.43 -6.09
C ALA A 931 2.88 18.52 -4.63
N VAL A 932 3.23 17.54 -3.79
CA VAL A 932 2.80 17.46 -2.38
C VAL A 932 3.26 18.70 -1.62
N HIS A 933 2.36 19.38 -0.90
CA HIS A 933 2.60 20.69 -0.28
C HIS A 933 3.20 21.76 -1.24
N SER A 934 2.92 21.67 -2.55
CA SER A 934 3.57 22.46 -3.62
C SER A 934 5.09 22.25 -3.74
N ARG A 935 5.57 21.04 -3.44
CA ARG A 935 6.98 20.64 -3.46
C ARG A 935 7.21 19.38 -4.30
N ILE A 936 8.39 19.27 -4.90
CA ILE A 936 8.91 18.05 -5.55
C ILE A 936 10.37 17.87 -5.12
N ASP A 937 10.67 16.84 -4.34
CA ASP A 937 12.04 16.48 -3.94
C ASP A 937 12.62 15.40 -4.86
N LEU A 938 13.90 15.54 -5.19
CA LEU A 938 14.62 14.66 -6.11
C LEU A 938 16.03 14.38 -5.58
N THR A 939 16.50 13.14 -5.72
CA THR A 939 17.90 12.77 -5.46
C THR A 939 18.53 12.25 -6.74
N ILE A 940 19.63 12.88 -7.18
CA ILE A 940 20.34 12.55 -8.43
C ILE A 940 21.85 12.42 -8.18
N LEU A 941 22.56 11.74 -9.08
CA LEU A 941 24.02 11.64 -9.02
C LEU A 941 24.68 12.77 -9.81
N GLU A 942 25.86 13.22 -9.36
CA GLU A 942 26.71 14.09 -10.17
C GLU A 942 27.29 13.39 -11.41
N ASP A 943 27.75 14.21 -12.37
CA ASP A 943 28.28 13.84 -13.68
C ASP A 943 27.39 12.90 -14.51
N SER A 944 26.11 12.81 -14.10
CA SER A 944 25.10 11.93 -14.67
C SER A 944 24.01 12.79 -15.33
N PRO A 945 23.72 12.62 -16.63
CA PRO A 945 22.68 13.40 -17.29
C PRO A 945 21.30 13.00 -16.72
N PHE A 946 20.64 13.98 -16.09
CA PHE A 946 19.32 13.86 -15.49
C PHE A 946 18.26 14.55 -16.38
N SER A 947 17.06 13.96 -16.41
CA SER A 947 15.89 14.58 -17.04
C SER A 947 14.61 14.10 -16.35
N ALA A 948 13.70 15.03 -16.08
CA ALA A 948 12.38 14.76 -15.52
C ALA A 948 11.33 15.63 -16.21
N ILE A 949 10.08 15.17 -16.25
CA ILE A 949 8.96 15.94 -16.80
C ILE A 949 8.09 16.37 -15.62
N ILE A 950 8.06 17.67 -15.34
CA ILE A 950 7.09 18.26 -14.43
C ILE A 950 5.80 18.37 -15.22
N ARG A 951 4.75 17.69 -14.75
CA ARG A 951 3.44 17.77 -15.40
C ARG A 951 2.55 18.76 -14.68
N ALA A 952 1.74 19.45 -15.45
CA ALA A 952 0.71 20.34 -14.97
C ALA A 952 -0.41 20.39 -16.00
N TYR A 953 -1.62 20.61 -15.54
CA TYR A 953 -2.78 20.83 -16.39
C TYR A 953 -3.51 22.10 -15.98
N ASP A 954 -4.30 22.61 -16.91
CA ASP A 954 -5.21 23.72 -16.75
C ASP A 954 -6.61 23.14 -16.70
N LYS A 955 -7.42 23.49 -15.69
CA LYS A 955 -8.73 22.86 -15.46
C LYS A 955 -9.67 23.10 -16.64
N GLU A 956 -9.67 24.32 -17.18
CA GLU A 956 -10.50 24.72 -18.32
C GLU A 956 -9.99 24.17 -19.67
N GLY A 957 -8.89 23.39 -19.65
CA GLY A 957 -8.26 22.81 -20.85
C GLY A 957 -7.34 23.78 -21.59
N GLY A 958 -6.90 24.86 -20.93
CA GLY A 958 -5.93 25.83 -21.42
C GLY A 958 -4.51 25.25 -21.60
N ALA A 959 -3.63 26.06 -22.17
CA ALA A 959 -2.24 25.68 -22.39
C ALA A 959 -1.34 26.17 -21.26
N VAL A 960 -0.82 25.25 -20.44
CA VAL A 960 0.13 25.58 -19.37
C VAL A 960 1.50 26.01 -19.91
N ILE A 961 2.13 26.95 -19.21
CA ILE A 961 3.46 27.50 -19.53
C ILE A 961 4.35 27.37 -18.29
N PHE A 962 5.44 26.62 -18.42
CA PHE A 962 6.41 26.41 -17.34
C PHE A 962 7.52 27.46 -17.37
N SER A 963 7.96 27.91 -16.20
CA SER A 963 9.11 28.80 -16.04
C SER A 963 9.89 28.53 -14.75
N ALA A 964 11.22 28.53 -14.86
CA ALA A 964 12.13 28.58 -13.72
C ALA A 964 12.85 29.94 -13.71
N GLY A 965 13.39 30.33 -12.56
CA GLY A 965 14.27 31.50 -12.43
C GLY A 965 15.69 31.25 -12.98
N ASP A 966 16.70 31.88 -12.37
CA ASP A 966 18.12 31.59 -12.63
C ASP A 966 18.51 30.21 -12.03
N ALA A 967 18.04 29.12 -12.66
CA ALA A 967 18.33 27.73 -12.30
C ALA A 967 19.51 27.16 -13.13
N PRO A 968 20.23 26.12 -12.64
CA PRO A 968 21.34 25.49 -13.37
C PRO A 968 20.87 24.50 -14.44
N PHE A 969 19.59 24.11 -14.42
CA PHE A 969 18.95 23.19 -15.36
C PHE A 969 18.18 23.93 -16.47
N THR A 970 18.01 23.28 -17.62
CA THR A 970 17.08 23.77 -18.66
C THR A 970 15.68 23.22 -18.40
N LEU A 971 14.66 24.07 -18.43
CA LEU A 971 13.25 23.68 -18.36
C LEU A 971 12.55 24.09 -19.66
N ASP A 972 11.94 23.14 -20.36
CA ASP A 972 11.12 23.42 -21.54
C ASP A 972 9.77 24.02 -21.14
N SER A 973 9.48 25.24 -21.60
CA SER A 973 8.30 25.99 -21.18
C SER A 973 6.96 25.45 -21.67
N SER A 974 6.96 24.43 -22.55
CA SER A 974 5.76 23.88 -23.19
C SER A 974 5.48 22.41 -22.87
N THR A 975 6.48 21.70 -22.35
CA THR A 975 6.40 20.27 -22.03
C THR A 975 6.79 19.95 -20.58
N GLY A 976 7.27 20.95 -19.82
CA GLY A 976 7.74 20.75 -18.44
C GLY A 976 8.99 19.88 -18.31
N LEU A 977 9.65 19.58 -19.44
CA LEU A 977 10.89 18.79 -19.46
C LEU A 977 12.04 19.58 -18.84
N LEU A 978 12.39 19.22 -17.61
CA LEU A 978 13.63 19.58 -16.95
C LEU A 978 14.75 18.67 -17.50
N SER A 979 15.92 19.24 -17.77
CA SER A 979 17.13 18.49 -18.12
C SER A 979 18.38 19.18 -17.54
N TRP A 980 19.28 18.38 -16.99
CA TRP A 980 20.47 18.86 -16.28
C TRP A 980 21.61 17.83 -16.37
N THR A 981 22.85 18.30 -16.24
CA THR A 981 23.98 17.47 -15.81
C THR A 981 24.62 18.23 -14.64
N PRO A 982 24.34 17.85 -13.38
CA PRO A 982 25.06 18.38 -12.22
C PRO A 982 26.56 18.01 -12.26
N SER A 983 27.37 18.79 -11.56
CA SER A 983 28.83 18.67 -11.44
C SER A 983 29.26 18.92 -10.00
N GLN A 984 30.54 18.71 -9.64
CA GLN A 984 31.08 18.85 -8.28
C GLN A 984 30.66 20.12 -7.52
N LYS A 985 30.56 21.24 -8.21
CA LYS A 985 30.12 22.54 -7.66
C LYS A 985 28.63 22.63 -7.29
N ASP A 986 27.84 21.64 -7.70
CA ASP A 986 26.40 21.52 -7.49
C ASP A 986 26.04 20.45 -6.45
N VAL A 987 27.03 19.72 -5.91
CA VAL A 987 26.87 18.66 -4.90
C VAL A 987 26.24 19.19 -3.61
N GLY A 988 25.36 18.38 -3.01
CA GLY A 988 24.57 18.73 -1.84
C GLY A 988 23.14 19.15 -2.22
N TYR A 989 22.50 19.92 -1.34
CA TYR A 989 21.07 20.24 -1.42
C TYR A 989 20.83 21.64 -1.99
N SER A 990 19.84 21.79 -2.87
CA SER A 990 19.40 23.10 -3.39
C SER A 990 17.93 23.11 -3.81
N GLU A 991 17.32 24.30 -3.74
CA GLU A 991 15.90 24.52 -4.05
C GLU A 991 15.74 25.60 -5.14
N TRP A 992 14.75 25.42 -6.02
CA TRP A 992 14.35 26.40 -7.03
C TRP A 992 12.83 26.51 -7.11
N THR A 993 12.31 27.73 -7.25
CA THR A 993 10.89 27.92 -7.53
C THR A 993 10.61 27.79 -9.03
N ILE A 994 9.63 26.96 -9.38
CA ILE A 994 9.09 26.84 -10.73
C ILE A 994 7.67 27.41 -10.71
N THR A 995 7.37 28.31 -11.64
CA THR A 995 6.04 28.92 -11.80
C THR A 995 5.40 28.37 -13.06
N VAL A 996 4.15 27.92 -12.93
CA VAL A 996 3.32 27.43 -14.03
C VAL A 996 2.13 28.37 -14.20
N SER A 997 1.95 28.92 -15.39
CA SER A 997 0.86 29.86 -15.71
C SER A 997 0.04 29.40 -16.89
N ASP A 998 -1.24 29.75 -16.90
CA ASP A 998 -2.15 29.55 -18.03
C ASP A 998 -1.94 30.60 -19.15
N THR A 999 -2.90 30.71 -20.07
CA THR A 999 -2.91 31.72 -21.15
C THR A 999 -3.72 33.00 -20.88
N GLU A 1000 -4.51 33.09 -19.81
CA GLU A 1000 -5.35 34.26 -19.47
C GLU A 1000 -4.76 35.14 -18.36
N GLY A 1001 -3.96 34.57 -17.45
CA GLY A 1001 -3.10 35.28 -16.51
C GLY A 1001 -3.01 34.72 -15.08
N ALA A 1002 -3.59 33.56 -14.76
CA ALA A 1002 -3.40 32.93 -13.44
C ALA A 1002 -2.19 31.97 -13.44
N SER A 1003 -1.73 31.63 -12.23
CA SER A 1003 -0.47 30.89 -12.06
C SER A 1003 -0.33 30.26 -10.68
N THR A 1004 0.25 29.07 -10.63
CA THR A 1004 0.74 28.42 -9.41
C THR A 1004 2.27 28.44 -9.35
N SER A 1005 2.83 28.18 -8.18
CA SER A 1005 4.28 28.04 -7.98
C SER A 1005 4.60 26.85 -7.09
N ILE A 1006 5.58 26.05 -7.50
CA ILE A 1006 6.12 24.91 -6.76
C ILE A 1006 7.59 25.13 -6.39
N ILE A 1007 8.06 24.44 -5.37
CA ILE A 1007 9.48 24.29 -5.07
C ILE A 1007 9.95 22.95 -5.66
N ILE A 1008 10.95 22.97 -6.53
CA ILE A 1008 11.72 21.76 -6.85
C ILE A 1008 13.00 21.77 -6.02
N ALA A 1009 13.20 20.72 -5.24
CA ALA A 1009 14.37 20.53 -4.40
C ALA A 1009 15.17 19.35 -4.96
N ILE A 1010 16.49 19.53 -5.09
CA ILE A 1010 17.37 18.50 -5.63
C ILE A 1010 18.56 18.31 -4.70
N GLU A 1011 18.73 17.08 -4.23
CA GLU A 1011 19.95 16.56 -3.66
C GLU A 1011 20.83 15.99 -4.79
N VAL A 1012 22.02 16.56 -4.97
CA VAL A 1012 23.06 16.01 -5.84
C VAL A 1012 24.03 15.21 -4.98
N ILE A 1013 23.96 13.88 -5.11
CA ILE A 1013 24.87 12.93 -4.46
C ILE A 1013 26.20 12.88 -5.21
N GLN A 1014 27.27 12.94 -4.43
CA GLN A 1014 28.66 12.91 -4.88
C GLN A 1014 29.06 11.54 -5.48
N ARG A 1015 29.94 11.52 -6.49
CA ARG A 1015 30.22 10.33 -7.32
C ARG A 1015 31.71 10.09 -7.67
N ASN A 1016 32.60 10.33 -6.71
CA ASN A 1016 34.05 10.01 -6.69
C ASN A 1016 34.68 9.65 -8.05
N ASP A 1017 35.27 10.65 -8.71
CA ASP A 1017 36.07 10.51 -9.92
C ASP A 1017 37.57 10.24 -9.62
N PRO A 1018 38.39 9.84 -10.61
CA PRO A 1018 39.75 9.35 -10.35
C PRO A 1018 40.82 10.46 -10.22
N PRO A 1019 41.76 10.36 -9.27
CA PRO A 1019 42.85 11.33 -9.05
C PRO A 1019 43.64 11.74 -10.32
N VAL A 1020 43.72 13.04 -10.57
CA VAL A 1020 44.45 13.63 -11.71
C VAL A 1020 45.92 13.86 -11.36
N VAL A 1021 46.81 13.37 -12.23
CA VAL A 1021 48.27 13.34 -12.01
C VAL A 1021 49.02 14.00 -13.16
N GLU A 1022 49.74 15.09 -12.88
CA GLU A 1022 50.58 15.80 -13.84
C GLU A 1022 52.07 15.87 -13.42
N GLY A 1023 52.95 16.24 -14.36
CA GLY A 1023 54.39 16.49 -14.10
C GLY A 1023 55.31 15.27 -14.15
N VAL A 1024 54.77 14.04 -14.22
CA VAL A 1024 55.57 12.81 -14.29
C VAL A 1024 56.41 12.76 -15.58
N VAL A 1025 57.72 12.54 -15.43
CA VAL A 1025 58.69 12.50 -16.54
C VAL A 1025 59.73 11.39 -16.37
N ASN A 1026 60.26 10.90 -17.49
CA ASN A 1026 61.35 9.91 -17.47
C ASN A 1026 62.63 10.49 -16.82
N ILE A 1027 63.29 9.66 -16.01
CA ILE A 1027 64.42 10.03 -15.16
C ILE A 1027 65.70 9.32 -15.64
N THR A 1028 66.84 9.97 -15.47
CA THR A 1028 68.15 9.39 -15.68
C THR A 1028 69.04 9.73 -14.49
N LEU A 1029 69.78 8.74 -13.98
CA LEU A 1029 70.63 8.84 -12.80
C LEU A 1029 72.04 8.32 -13.07
N ASP A 1030 73.04 9.16 -12.79
CA ASP A 1030 74.45 8.80 -12.81
C ASP A 1030 74.92 8.22 -11.46
N PRO A 1031 76.03 7.45 -11.42
CA PRO A 1031 76.56 6.83 -10.21
C PRO A 1031 76.68 7.76 -8.99
N GLY A 1032 75.97 7.41 -7.92
CA GLY A 1032 75.96 8.16 -6.65
C GLY A 1032 75.12 9.45 -6.65
N SER A 1033 74.36 9.74 -7.71
CA SER A 1033 73.45 10.89 -7.76
C SER A 1033 72.10 10.63 -7.06
N ARG A 1034 71.44 11.72 -6.65
CA ARG A 1034 70.00 11.77 -6.40
C ARG A 1034 69.36 12.84 -7.28
N ARG A 1035 68.11 12.66 -7.69
CA ARG A 1035 67.33 13.65 -8.44
C ARG A 1035 65.91 13.70 -7.91
N THR A 1036 65.46 14.91 -7.59
CA THR A 1036 64.09 15.20 -7.19
C THR A 1036 63.29 15.70 -8.41
N ILE A 1037 62.00 15.40 -8.45
CA ILE A 1037 61.01 16.05 -9.31
C ILE A 1037 59.83 16.52 -8.48
N GLU A 1038 59.15 17.55 -8.96
CA GLU A 1038 57.82 17.95 -8.52
C GLU A 1038 56.78 17.28 -9.44
N ILE A 1039 55.76 16.65 -8.87
CA ILE A 1039 54.52 16.30 -9.58
C ILE A 1039 53.36 17.11 -9.03
N TRP A 1040 52.29 17.25 -9.79
CA TRP A 1040 51.06 17.90 -9.35
C TRP A 1040 49.94 16.85 -9.25
N LEU A 1041 49.22 16.90 -8.14
CA LEU A 1041 48.14 15.98 -7.78
C LEU A 1041 46.89 16.79 -7.46
N THR A 1042 45.77 16.47 -8.11
CA THR A 1042 44.46 17.06 -7.81
C THR A 1042 43.38 16.02 -7.89
N ASP A 1043 42.41 16.18 -7.01
CA ASP A 1043 41.21 15.39 -6.88
C ASP A 1043 40.03 16.38 -6.99
N GLU A 1044 38.90 15.99 -7.58
CA GLU A 1044 37.80 16.95 -7.86
C GLU A 1044 36.94 17.16 -6.60
N GLU A 1045 36.72 16.06 -5.88
CA GLU A 1045 36.11 15.97 -4.55
C GLU A 1045 37.02 16.59 -3.47
N GLY A 1046 38.34 16.39 -3.60
CA GLY A 1046 39.36 16.89 -2.69
C GLY A 1046 39.84 15.86 -1.65
N ASP A 1047 39.72 14.57 -1.95
CA ASP A 1047 40.08 13.47 -1.05
C ASP A 1047 41.61 13.29 -0.86
N GLU A 1048 42.02 12.63 0.23
CA GLU A 1048 43.43 12.50 0.63
C GLU A 1048 44.19 11.41 -0.18
N MET A 1049 44.53 11.75 -1.42
CA MET A 1049 45.36 10.94 -2.32
C MET A 1049 46.61 10.39 -1.63
N THR A 1050 46.81 9.08 -1.77
CA THR A 1050 47.96 8.31 -1.28
C THR A 1050 48.78 7.79 -2.47
N VAL A 1051 50.09 8.07 -2.46
CA VAL A 1051 51.02 7.77 -3.55
C VAL A 1051 51.97 6.63 -3.19
N LEU A 1052 52.03 5.60 -4.03
CA LEU A 1052 52.88 4.42 -3.88
C LEU A 1052 53.76 4.19 -5.13
N PHE A 1053 54.87 3.48 -4.94
CA PHE A 1053 55.83 3.12 -5.99
C PHE A 1053 56.25 1.66 -5.89
N ASP A 1054 56.42 0.98 -7.04
CA ASP A 1054 56.85 -0.41 -7.10
C ASP A 1054 58.36 -0.64 -6.83
N ARG A 1055 59.14 0.42 -6.55
CA ARG A 1055 60.63 0.36 -6.45
C ARG A 1055 61.23 1.01 -5.20
N PRO A 1056 62.16 0.33 -4.50
CA PRO A 1056 62.82 0.82 -3.28
C PRO A 1056 63.95 1.84 -3.52
N PHE A 1057 64.06 2.40 -4.73
CA PHE A 1057 64.99 3.48 -5.06
C PHE A 1057 64.30 4.85 -5.20
N VAL A 1058 62.98 4.90 -4.99
CA VAL A 1058 62.17 6.11 -4.90
C VAL A 1058 61.96 6.43 -3.42
N LEU A 1059 62.10 7.71 -3.04
CA LEU A 1059 61.88 8.22 -1.70
C LEU A 1059 60.93 9.42 -1.76
N ILE A 1060 59.95 9.45 -0.86
CA ILE A 1060 59.11 10.62 -0.58
C ILE A 1060 59.61 11.17 0.76
N GLU A 1061 60.07 12.43 0.80
CA GLU A 1061 60.74 12.98 2.00
C GLU A 1061 59.75 13.62 3.02
N GLU A 1062 58.49 13.90 2.63
CA GLU A 1062 57.43 14.43 3.50
C GLU A 1062 56.15 13.59 3.52
N ASN A 1063 55.35 13.73 4.60
CA ASN A 1063 54.00 13.18 4.86
C ASN A 1063 53.72 11.67 4.58
N GLY A 1064 54.71 10.88 4.17
CA GLY A 1064 54.54 9.45 3.89
C GLY A 1064 53.76 9.15 2.60
N GLY A 1065 53.67 10.12 1.68
CA GLY A 1065 52.99 9.97 0.39
C GLY A 1065 51.51 10.37 0.38
N LYS A 1066 51.00 11.05 1.42
CA LYS A 1066 49.63 11.57 1.48
C LYS A 1066 49.54 13.05 1.11
N VAL A 1067 48.56 13.42 0.28
CA VAL A 1067 48.34 14.77 -0.27
C VAL A 1067 46.82 14.99 -0.49
N GLU A 1068 46.25 16.06 0.05
CA GLU A 1068 44.85 16.46 -0.19
C GLU A 1068 44.68 17.08 -1.60
N SER A 1069 45.54 18.05 -1.95
CA SER A 1069 45.80 18.48 -3.34
C SER A 1069 47.03 19.39 -3.39
N GLY A 1070 47.83 19.28 -4.46
CA GLY A 1070 48.97 20.17 -4.73
C GLY A 1070 50.23 19.47 -5.22
N THR A 1071 51.38 20.09 -4.95
CA THR A 1071 52.70 19.60 -5.39
C THR A 1071 53.24 18.53 -4.45
N LEU A 1072 53.75 17.41 -4.99
CA LEU A 1072 54.53 16.41 -4.25
C LEU A 1072 55.96 16.33 -4.78
N GLU A 1073 56.96 16.43 -3.89
CA GLU A 1073 58.37 16.18 -4.22
C GLU A 1073 58.71 14.69 -4.12
N ILE A 1074 59.23 14.11 -5.21
CA ILE A 1074 59.66 12.72 -5.31
C ILE A 1074 61.16 12.66 -5.60
N THR A 1075 61.94 12.03 -4.72
CA THR A 1075 63.40 11.90 -4.83
C THR A 1075 63.82 10.49 -5.24
N PHE A 1076 64.41 10.37 -6.43
CA PHE A 1076 65.03 9.15 -6.92
C PHE A 1076 66.51 9.10 -6.54
N VAL A 1077 66.98 7.96 -6.02
CA VAL A 1077 68.38 7.75 -5.61
C VAL A 1077 69.03 6.67 -6.46
N TRP A 1078 70.23 6.92 -6.99
CA TRP A 1078 70.95 5.93 -7.79
C TRP A 1078 71.29 4.69 -6.97
N ASN A 1079 71.05 3.51 -7.53
CA ASN A 1079 71.28 2.22 -6.88
C ASN A 1079 71.89 1.21 -7.87
N SER A 1080 73.08 0.71 -7.53
CA SER A 1080 73.83 -0.24 -8.36
C SER A 1080 73.14 -1.58 -8.62
N ALA A 1081 72.08 -1.92 -7.87
CA ALA A 1081 71.25 -3.11 -8.12
C ALA A 1081 70.29 -2.94 -9.31
N TYR A 1082 70.09 -1.72 -9.82
CA TYR A 1082 69.09 -1.36 -10.82
C TYR A 1082 69.72 -0.68 -12.07
N ILE A 1083 70.95 -1.05 -12.42
CA ILE A 1083 71.65 -0.52 -13.61
C ILE A 1083 70.92 -0.95 -14.89
N GLY A 1084 70.69 0.00 -15.80
CA GLY A 1084 69.90 -0.17 -17.02
C GLY A 1084 68.60 0.64 -17.01
N GLU A 1085 67.66 0.27 -17.87
CA GLU A 1085 66.33 0.89 -17.95
C GLU A 1085 65.35 0.17 -17.00
N ASN A 1086 64.77 0.91 -16.06
CA ASN A 1086 63.77 0.38 -15.13
C ASN A 1086 62.40 1.00 -15.44
N PRO A 1087 61.37 0.22 -15.82
CA PRO A 1087 60.00 0.69 -15.74
C PRO A 1087 59.64 0.84 -14.25
N VAL A 1088 59.00 1.95 -13.92
CA VAL A 1088 58.43 2.27 -12.60
C VAL A 1088 56.96 2.60 -12.80
N THR A 1089 56.10 2.07 -11.94
CA THR A 1089 54.70 2.49 -11.85
C THR A 1089 54.53 3.29 -10.57
N MET A 1090 53.96 4.48 -10.72
CA MET A 1090 53.38 5.23 -9.60
C MET A 1090 51.90 4.90 -9.53
N GLU A 1091 51.41 4.55 -8.34
CA GLU A 1091 49.98 4.34 -8.08
C GLU A 1091 49.51 5.48 -7.15
N VAL A 1092 48.45 6.18 -7.56
CA VAL A 1092 47.82 7.27 -6.79
C VAL A 1092 46.37 6.86 -6.52
N SER A 1093 45.93 6.92 -5.27
CA SER A 1093 44.58 6.52 -4.85
C SER A 1093 44.05 7.42 -3.74
N ASP A 1094 42.88 8.00 -3.98
CA ASP A 1094 41.98 8.67 -3.01
C ASP A 1094 41.58 7.74 -1.84
N GLY A 1095 41.40 6.45 -2.13
CA GLY A 1095 40.87 5.42 -1.24
C GLY A 1095 39.80 4.53 -1.89
N VAL A 1096 39.31 4.90 -3.08
CA VAL A 1096 38.23 4.25 -3.85
C VAL A 1096 38.69 3.94 -5.28
N ASN A 1097 39.17 4.96 -6.01
CA ASN A 1097 39.79 4.83 -7.32
C ASN A 1097 41.32 4.66 -7.20
N THR A 1098 41.96 4.21 -8.28
CA THR A 1098 43.44 4.18 -8.37
C THR A 1098 43.90 4.51 -9.79
N VAL A 1099 44.74 5.52 -9.94
CA VAL A 1099 45.39 5.89 -11.20
C VAL A 1099 46.83 5.42 -11.21
N SER A 1100 47.18 4.58 -12.20
CA SER A 1100 48.53 4.04 -12.39
C SER A 1100 49.27 4.79 -13.50
N VAL A 1101 50.34 5.51 -13.16
CA VAL A 1101 51.16 6.28 -14.10
C VAL A 1101 52.52 5.58 -14.33
N PRO A 1102 52.75 4.95 -15.49
CA PRO A 1102 54.02 4.29 -15.81
C PRO A 1102 55.04 5.26 -16.43
N PHE A 1103 56.29 5.19 -15.97
CA PHE A 1103 57.42 5.97 -16.51
C PHE A 1103 58.75 5.20 -16.39
N MET A 1104 59.81 5.71 -17.04
CA MET A 1104 61.12 5.05 -17.10
C MET A 1104 62.17 5.76 -16.25
N VAL A 1105 62.93 4.97 -15.48
CA VAL A 1105 64.10 5.43 -14.71
C VAL A 1105 65.34 4.67 -15.17
N THR A 1106 66.24 5.36 -15.88
CA THR A 1106 67.48 4.79 -16.40
C THR A 1106 68.66 5.07 -15.45
N MET A 1107 69.35 4.03 -15.00
CA MET A 1107 70.54 4.16 -14.14
C MET A 1107 71.82 3.74 -14.88
N HIS A 1108 72.84 4.59 -14.87
CA HIS A 1108 74.12 4.31 -15.53
C HIS A 1108 75.10 3.52 -14.64
N GLU A 1109 76.04 2.82 -15.28
CA GLU A 1109 77.07 2.00 -14.61
C GLU A 1109 78.26 2.84 -14.10
N GLY A 1110 78.85 2.46 -12.97
CA GLY A 1110 79.97 3.16 -12.34
C GLY A 1110 81.35 2.77 -12.87
N SER A 1111 82.04 3.69 -13.54
CA SER A 1111 83.41 3.46 -14.03
C SER A 1111 84.43 3.45 -12.88
N THR A 1112 85.06 2.30 -12.62
CA THR A 1112 86.13 2.16 -11.61
C THR A 1112 87.50 2.58 -12.17
N GLY A 1113 87.95 3.78 -11.82
CA GLY A 1113 89.26 4.34 -12.21
C GLY A 1113 90.24 4.40 -11.03
N SER A 1114 91.50 4.00 -11.25
CA SER A 1114 92.55 3.90 -10.21
C SER A 1114 93.58 5.04 -10.27
N GLY A 1115 94.06 5.56 -9.13
CA GLY A 1115 95.25 6.43 -9.08
C GLY A 1115 95.62 7.04 -7.72
N ASP A 1116 96.61 6.43 -7.07
CA ASP A 1116 97.68 6.96 -6.18
C ASP A 1116 97.47 8.15 -5.20
N ASN A 1117 97.84 7.90 -3.92
CA ASN A 1117 98.59 8.74 -2.93
C ASN A 1117 98.35 10.28 -2.90
N GLU A 1118 98.18 10.95 -1.75
CA GLU A 1118 98.98 10.85 -0.51
C GLU A 1118 98.32 11.64 0.67
N SER A 1119 98.89 11.55 1.89
CA SER A 1119 98.58 12.31 3.13
C SER A 1119 97.26 11.98 3.89
N GLY A 1120 97.39 11.78 5.22
CA GLY A 1120 96.28 11.56 6.17
C GLY A 1120 95.98 12.81 7.04
N PRO A 1121 95.26 12.68 8.19
CA PRO A 1121 95.62 11.72 9.25
C PRO A 1121 94.46 11.02 10.00
N ASP A 1122 94.87 10.08 10.86
CA ASP A 1122 94.28 9.56 12.12
C ASP A 1122 92.81 9.11 12.22
N SER A 1123 92.67 7.82 12.52
CA SER A 1123 91.42 7.08 12.72
C SER A 1123 90.79 7.21 14.13
N ASP A 1124 90.99 8.33 14.83
CA ASP A 1124 90.54 8.52 16.23
C ASP A 1124 89.21 9.29 16.39
N ALA A 1125 88.61 9.80 15.30
CA ALA A 1125 87.32 10.51 15.37
C ALA A 1125 86.09 9.57 15.42
N LEU A 1126 86.17 8.38 14.82
CA LEU A 1126 84.98 7.55 14.55
C LEU A 1126 84.34 6.95 15.81
N MET A 1127 85.16 6.62 16.82
CA MET A 1127 84.67 6.08 18.11
C MET A 1127 84.00 7.13 18.98
N ALA A 1128 84.21 8.43 18.73
CA ALA A 1128 83.46 9.51 19.37
C ALA A 1128 82.07 9.68 18.75
N VAL A 1129 81.96 9.63 17.41
CA VAL A 1129 80.69 9.83 16.69
C VAL A 1129 79.69 8.72 17.01
N ILE A 1130 80.11 7.44 17.06
CA ILE A 1130 79.21 6.32 17.38
C ILE A 1130 78.63 6.45 18.80
N GLY A 1131 79.43 6.91 19.77
CA GLY A 1131 78.96 7.18 21.13
C GLY A 1131 77.98 8.35 21.21
N VAL A 1132 78.22 9.42 20.45
CA VAL A 1132 77.32 10.59 20.38
C VAL A 1132 76.00 10.25 19.68
N VAL A 1133 76.02 9.49 18.59
CA VAL A 1133 74.80 9.09 17.87
C VAL A 1133 73.93 8.16 18.72
N LEU A 1134 74.51 7.17 19.41
CA LEU A 1134 73.75 6.32 20.34
C LEU A 1134 73.21 7.11 21.55
N GLY A 1135 73.97 8.09 22.05
CA GLY A 1135 73.52 9.02 23.09
C GLY A 1135 72.35 9.90 22.65
N ILE A 1136 72.42 10.46 21.43
CA ILE A 1136 71.37 11.29 20.84
C ILE A 1136 70.12 10.47 20.53
N MET A 1137 70.25 9.25 19.98
CA MET A 1137 69.11 8.35 19.73
C MET A 1137 68.42 7.96 21.05
N ALA A 1138 69.18 7.65 22.10
CA ALA A 1138 68.60 7.38 23.43
C ALA A 1138 67.91 8.64 24.02
N ALA A 1139 68.53 9.82 23.89
CA ALA A 1139 67.96 11.08 24.36
C ALA A 1139 66.69 11.47 23.59
N LEU A 1140 66.65 11.27 22.28
CA LEU A 1140 65.47 11.52 21.44
C LEU A 1140 64.35 10.52 21.74
N PHE A 1141 64.64 9.23 21.91
CA PHE A 1141 63.63 8.23 22.25
C PHE A 1141 63.03 8.47 23.65
N ILE A 1142 63.86 8.85 24.63
CA ILE A 1142 63.39 9.28 25.96
C ILE A 1142 62.62 10.60 25.87
N SER A 1143 63.04 11.56 25.03
CA SER A 1143 62.31 12.82 24.81
C SER A 1143 60.96 12.61 24.12
N PHE A 1144 60.86 11.65 23.20
CA PHE A 1144 59.61 11.26 22.53
C PHE A 1144 58.64 10.59 23.51
N LEU A 1145 59.13 9.69 24.36
CA LEU A 1145 58.37 9.09 25.47
C LEU A 1145 57.94 10.12 26.53
N LEU A 1146 58.76 11.13 26.80
CA LEU A 1146 58.41 12.24 27.71
C LEU A 1146 57.42 13.23 27.06
N MET A 1147 57.55 13.54 25.76
CA MET A 1147 56.61 14.42 25.05
C MET A 1147 55.24 13.77 24.88
N ARG A 1148 55.15 12.46 24.56
CA ARG A 1148 53.86 11.73 24.60
C ARG A 1148 53.24 11.67 26.01
N ARG A 1149 54.03 11.79 27.08
CA ARG A 1149 53.50 11.96 28.45
C ARG A 1149 53.19 13.42 28.83
N ALA A 1150 53.78 14.41 28.17
CA ALA A 1150 53.56 15.82 28.44
C ALA A 1150 52.28 16.35 27.75
N ALA A 1151 52.07 16.03 26.47
CA ALA A 1151 50.91 16.51 25.70
C ALA A 1151 49.58 16.00 26.27
N VAL A 1152 49.47 14.68 26.48
CA VAL A 1152 48.25 14.02 27.00
C VAL A 1152 47.94 14.46 28.44
N SER A 1153 48.96 14.71 29.26
CA SER A 1153 48.74 15.04 30.68
C SER A 1153 48.59 16.53 31.00
N ARG A 1154 48.43 17.40 29.99
CA ARG A 1154 48.02 18.80 30.20
C ARG A 1154 46.52 18.98 30.01
N LYS A 1155 45.98 18.67 28.82
CA LYS A 1155 44.54 18.85 28.53
C LYS A 1155 43.67 18.08 29.53
N VAL A 1156 44.01 16.80 29.77
CA VAL A 1156 43.35 15.94 30.77
C VAL A 1156 43.49 16.46 32.20
N ARG A 1157 44.50 17.28 32.54
CA ARG A 1157 44.60 17.90 33.88
C ARG A 1157 43.91 19.25 34.01
N GLU A 1158 43.81 20.00 32.92
CA GLU A 1158 43.00 21.23 32.89
C GLU A 1158 41.49 20.86 32.88
N GLU A 1159 41.12 19.72 32.29
CA GLU A 1159 39.77 19.13 32.33
C GLU A 1159 39.46 18.43 33.69
N LEU A 1160 40.35 17.60 34.25
CA LEU A 1160 40.10 17.02 35.59
C LEU A 1160 40.07 18.06 36.72
N ALA A 1161 40.86 19.13 36.65
CA ALA A 1161 40.84 20.15 37.71
C ALA A 1161 39.49 20.88 37.80
N ALA A 1162 38.80 21.07 36.66
CA ALA A 1162 37.44 21.61 36.64
C ALA A 1162 36.40 20.59 37.16
N ALA A 1163 36.62 19.29 36.95
CA ALA A 1163 35.76 18.24 37.48
C ALA A 1163 35.90 18.08 39.01
N ASP A 1164 37.13 18.07 39.54
CA ASP A 1164 37.39 18.00 40.99
C ASP A 1164 36.83 19.24 41.72
N GLU A 1165 36.91 20.45 41.11
CA GLU A 1165 36.36 21.68 41.70
C GLU A 1165 34.82 21.73 41.68
N LEU A 1166 34.13 21.04 40.76
CA LEU A 1166 32.69 20.75 40.92
C LEU A 1166 32.47 19.72 42.03
N TYR A 1167 33.21 18.61 42.01
CA TYR A 1167 32.96 17.47 42.89
C TYR A 1167 33.18 17.78 44.39
N GLU A 1168 34.18 18.59 44.76
CA GLU A 1168 34.33 19.07 46.15
C GLU A 1168 33.22 20.06 46.56
N ASN A 1169 32.68 20.88 45.64
CA ASN A 1169 31.58 21.79 45.96
C ASN A 1169 30.26 21.02 46.17
N ASP A 1170 29.94 20.06 45.30
CA ASP A 1170 28.75 19.22 45.45
C ASP A 1170 28.84 18.33 46.71
N MET A 1171 29.98 17.66 46.94
CA MET A 1171 30.21 16.88 48.16
C MET A 1171 30.09 17.72 49.43
N ARG A 1172 30.52 18.98 49.40
CA ARG A 1172 30.39 19.89 50.55
C ARG A 1172 28.97 20.42 50.74
N SER A 1173 28.15 20.45 49.69
CA SER A 1173 26.69 20.70 49.81
C SER A 1173 25.91 19.50 50.40
N LEU A 1174 26.57 18.33 50.50
CA LEU A 1174 26.03 17.10 51.09
C LEU A 1174 26.52 16.83 52.53
N GLU A 1175 27.42 17.67 53.08
CA GLU A 1175 27.90 17.60 54.47
C GLU A 1175 27.55 18.84 55.35
N GLU A 1176 26.91 19.88 54.79
CA GLU A 1176 26.36 21.06 55.53
C GLU A 1176 24.84 20.94 55.81
#